data_AF-A0AA85BH59-F1
#
_entry.id   AF-A0AA85BH59-F1
#
_cell.length_a   1.000
_cell.length_b   1.000
_cell.length_c   1.000
_cell.angle_alpha   90.00
_cell.angle_beta   90.00
_cell.angle_gamma   90.00
#
_symmetry.space_group_name_H-M   'P 1'
#
loop_
_entity.id
_entity.type
_entity.pdbx_description
1 polymer ?
#
loop_
_entity_poly.entity_id
_entity_poly.type
_entity_poly.pdbx_seq_one_letter_code
_entity_poly.pdbx_strand_id
1 'polypeptide(L)'
;MRVRFLYFVRLFGFLAVLTAFVVLWKLGNVSYYSGSKKGFNHSHESDYNGNGFKNKYDRLNSDSVRSIRCIVNEKLILGCYLLKSQEVLIPFELVRNYFKVYGSLDLSSSTFYWNHANVDIPKPYLHKHNPVGIYMQFHKSNVEKRDNVKLIVADEGVPISQQWSSRGYPYPIQIAQFGLNHFSQLVISSGQAKFENVRNVLSLDNKNMELDLIVPSNNVIHRWADKEFIHKWNDRLMLSVDKLNSYGQVLSIIPKLQEWDYLIMSGRQWTYGSHIELSLLWYPPGGSYKNYPTKSLIVYNCSSSPSRHQTYATIIHNNKVTYWMPECEKQAKIYGFVDNIKVARDLYTDLMKVFYANRKSSEYTGLSSMKLLNTVNDTKNPSHVQVLNINFYINAQYNTNDIIIEKLYLGKLTNLQLTFPTVNRINLAEKLFHEIRFISAADWFIKHQDKKTGGWSVNIQRSFNGRKALKPGWYSAMGQGQAISLLVRTYNYTGNPLYLEACHRALDLFSVNINHGGIRSYFLNQSDLVWFEEYPFDPPIHILNGFIYSLIGLYDYTKLLVNSPDPLTLSYLSKAQNYLDIGLTSLSKLLPLFDSGSGSFYDLRHLSTAYNNKPVKQGRSKFSKSSFQLSTGPNRARWSYHSVHIKQLQTLADIDPEHAIQWNTTANRWIAYLQGFRSLEN
;
A
#
# COMPACT_ATOMS: atom_id res chain seq x y z
N MET A 1 -26.29 8.87 -62.33
CA MET A 1 -26.37 7.74 -61.37
C MET A 1 -25.21 6.74 -61.47
N ARG A 2 -24.72 6.34 -62.66
CA ARG A 2 -23.62 5.35 -62.81
C ARG A 2 -22.26 5.76 -62.20
N VAL A 3 -21.90 7.05 -62.20
CA VAL A 3 -20.59 7.51 -61.65
C VAL A 3 -20.56 7.49 -60.11
N ARG A 4 -21.69 7.77 -59.44
CA ARG A 4 -21.79 7.70 -57.97
C ARG A 4 -21.81 6.25 -57.45
N PHE A 5 -22.36 5.30 -58.23
CA PHE A 5 -22.35 3.88 -57.88
C PHE A 5 -20.94 3.28 -57.95
N LEU A 6 -20.15 3.62 -58.97
CA LEU A 6 -18.74 3.19 -59.09
C LEU A 6 -17.85 3.76 -57.97
N TYR A 7 -18.12 4.98 -57.51
CA TYR A 7 -17.40 5.56 -56.36
C TYR A 7 -17.77 4.86 -55.05
N PHE A 8 -19.06 4.53 -54.87
CA PHE A 8 -19.53 3.79 -53.69
C PHE A 8 -18.97 2.37 -53.63
N VAL A 9 -18.94 1.66 -54.76
CA VAL A 9 -18.35 0.30 -54.85
C VAL A 9 -16.84 0.33 -54.62
N ARG A 10 -16.13 1.35 -55.10
CA ARG A 10 -14.68 1.52 -54.82
C ARG A 10 -14.42 1.89 -53.36
N LEU A 11 -15.25 2.73 -52.74
CA LEU A 11 -15.12 3.09 -51.32
C LEU A 11 -15.42 1.90 -50.40
N PHE A 12 -16.45 1.11 -50.72
CA PHE A 12 -16.78 -0.11 -49.97
C PHE A 12 -15.71 -1.20 -50.17
N GLY A 13 -15.19 -1.35 -51.38
CA GLY A 13 -14.05 -2.22 -51.66
C GLY A 13 -12.81 -1.82 -50.87
N PHE A 14 -12.53 -0.51 -50.76
CA PHE A 14 -11.40 0.00 -49.98
C PHE A 14 -11.60 -0.20 -48.47
N LEU A 15 -12.82 0.00 -47.94
CA LEU A 15 -13.14 -0.28 -46.54
C LEU A 15 -13.09 -1.78 -46.21
N ALA A 16 -13.53 -2.65 -47.12
CA ALA A 16 -13.45 -4.10 -46.95
C ALA A 16 -11.99 -4.59 -46.95
N VAL A 17 -11.14 -4.01 -47.80
CA VAL A 17 -9.70 -4.30 -47.82
C VAL A 17 -9.02 -3.75 -46.56
N LEU A 18 -9.38 -2.54 -46.08
CA LEU A 18 -8.81 -1.96 -44.87
C LEU A 18 -9.21 -2.75 -43.61
N THR A 19 -10.46 -3.20 -43.52
CA THR A 19 -10.94 -4.05 -42.42
C THR A 19 -10.34 -5.45 -42.48
N ALA A 20 -10.19 -6.04 -43.66
CA ALA A 20 -9.44 -7.29 -43.85
C ALA A 20 -7.96 -7.13 -43.44
N PHE A 21 -7.32 -6.00 -43.76
CA PHE A 21 -5.94 -5.71 -43.36
C PHE A 21 -5.81 -5.52 -41.84
N VAL A 22 -6.77 -4.86 -41.19
CA VAL A 22 -6.78 -4.69 -39.73
C VAL A 22 -7.07 -6.02 -39.01
N VAL A 23 -7.93 -6.86 -39.58
CA VAL A 23 -8.24 -8.20 -39.04
C VAL A 23 -7.08 -9.16 -39.26
N LEU A 24 -6.42 -9.14 -40.43
CA LEU A 24 -5.22 -9.93 -40.71
C LEU A 24 -3.99 -9.43 -39.94
N TRP A 25 -3.87 -8.11 -39.69
CA TRP A 25 -2.84 -7.56 -38.81
C TRP A 25 -3.08 -7.92 -37.34
N LYS A 26 -4.35 -7.96 -36.90
CA LYS A 26 -4.70 -8.50 -35.57
C LYS A 26 -4.45 -10.00 -35.48
N LEU A 27 -4.80 -10.80 -36.49
CA LEU A 27 -4.58 -12.25 -36.48
C LEU A 27 -3.09 -12.61 -36.61
N GLY A 28 -2.30 -11.84 -37.37
CA GLY A 28 -0.85 -11.99 -37.46
C GLY A 28 -0.11 -11.59 -36.17
N ASN A 29 -0.64 -10.65 -35.39
CA ASN A 29 -0.10 -10.28 -34.08
C ASN A 29 -0.57 -11.19 -32.92
N VAL A 30 -1.54 -12.08 -33.16
CA VAL A 30 -2.06 -13.00 -32.12
C VAL A 30 -1.21 -14.27 -31.98
N SER A 31 -0.32 -14.58 -32.93
CA SER A 31 0.54 -15.77 -32.86
C SER A 31 1.97 -15.52 -32.31
N TYR A 32 2.27 -14.34 -31.76
CA TYR A 32 3.60 -14.02 -31.22
C TYR A 32 3.59 -13.43 -29.79
N TYR A 33 2.60 -13.79 -28.98
CA TYR A 33 2.61 -13.52 -27.54
C TYR A 33 2.08 -14.72 -26.74
N SER A 34 2.74 -15.87 -26.91
CA SER A 34 2.67 -17.00 -25.98
C SER A 34 4.10 -17.32 -25.56
N GLY A 35 4.50 -16.87 -24.38
CA GLY A 35 5.87 -17.02 -23.91
C GLY A 35 6.09 -16.45 -22.51
N SER A 36 5.75 -17.25 -21.50
CA SER A 36 6.38 -17.27 -20.17
C SER A 36 6.82 -15.93 -19.54
N LYS A 37 5.87 -15.23 -18.90
CA LYS A 37 6.20 -14.28 -17.83
C LYS A 37 6.68 -15.07 -16.59
N LYS A 38 7.99 -15.28 -16.46
CA LYS A 38 8.61 -15.60 -15.17
C LYS A 38 9.06 -14.28 -14.54
N GLY A 39 8.46 -13.95 -13.40
CA GLY A 39 8.87 -12.80 -12.59
C GLY A 39 10.27 -13.03 -12.05
N PHE A 40 11.18 -12.09 -12.31
CA PHE A 40 12.52 -12.12 -11.74
C PHE A 40 12.56 -11.20 -10.52
N ASN A 41 12.73 -11.84 -9.36
CA ASN A 41 13.08 -11.20 -8.10
C ASN A 41 14.46 -10.55 -8.23
N HIS A 42 14.54 -9.27 -7.87
CA HIS A 42 15.81 -8.61 -7.64
C HIS A 42 16.42 -9.17 -6.35
N SER A 43 17.60 -9.78 -6.45
CA SER A 43 18.54 -9.90 -5.34
C SER A 43 19.68 -8.90 -5.56
N HIS A 44 19.73 -7.89 -4.70
CA HIS A 44 20.98 -7.23 -4.35
C HIS A 44 21.69 -8.13 -3.34
N GLU A 45 22.57 -9.02 -3.80
CA GLU A 45 23.67 -9.44 -2.94
C GLU A 45 24.89 -9.75 -3.79
N SER A 46 25.98 -9.13 -3.38
CA SER A 46 27.31 -9.20 -3.94
C SER A 46 27.96 -10.52 -3.58
N ASP A 47 28.18 -11.39 -4.55
CA ASP A 47 29.20 -12.42 -4.44
C ASP A 47 30.58 -11.78 -4.65
N TYR A 48 31.07 -11.17 -3.56
CA TYR A 48 32.49 -10.98 -3.35
C TYR A 48 33.04 -12.30 -2.77
N ASN A 49 33.24 -13.29 -3.62
CA ASN A 49 34.28 -14.29 -3.40
C ASN A 49 35.42 -13.96 -4.35
N GLY A 50 36.36 -13.17 -3.82
CA GLY A 50 37.69 -13.04 -4.39
C GLY A 50 38.42 -14.36 -4.26
N ASN A 51 38.22 -15.26 -5.23
CA ASN A 51 39.13 -16.31 -5.68
C ASN A 51 38.34 -17.22 -6.62
N GLY A 52 38.51 -17.04 -7.93
CA GLY A 52 37.94 -17.99 -8.89
C GLY A 52 37.56 -17.49 -10.28
N PHE A 53 37.88 -16.27 -10.71
CA PHE A 53 37.88 -15.94 -12.15
C PHE A 53 39.20 -16.37 -12.79
N LYS A 54 39.46 -17.68 -12.79
CA LYS A 54 40.38 -18.28 -13.75
C LYS A 54 39.60 -19.35 -14.52
N ASN A 55 39.61 -19.17 -15.84
CA ASN A 55 39.30 -20.16 -16.86
C ASN A 55 37.82 -20.38 -17.21
N LYS A 56 37.22 -19.39 -17.89
CA LYS A 56 36.25 -19.67 -18.98
C LYS A 56 36.03 -18.53 -19.99
N TYR A 57 37.04 -17.69 -20.23
CA TYR A 57 37.00 -16.64 -21.26
C TYR A 57 37.97 -16.86 -22.44
N ASP A 58 38.67 -18.00 -22.50
CA ASP A 58 39.66 -18.28 -23.56
C ASP A 58 39.08 -18.80 -24.88
N ARG A 59 37.81 -18.51 -25.22
CA ARG A 59 37.22 -18.84 -26.53
C ARG A 59 36.33 -17.74 -27.11
N LEU A 60 36.76 -16.49 -27.01
CA LEU A 60 36.43 -15.46 -28.00
C LEU A 60 37.69 -15.24 -28.83
N ASN A 61 37.57 -15.27 -30.16
CA ASN A 61 38.70 -15.09 -31.08
C ASN A 61 39.55 -13.88 -30.64
N SER A 62 40.81 -14.12 -30.28
CA SER A 62 41.67 -13.14 -29.59
C SER A 62 41.90 -11.86 -30.39
N ASP A 63 41.70 -11.92 -31.70
CA ASP A 63 41.85 -10.78 -32.62
C ASP A 63 40.67 -9.81 -32.60
N SER A 64 39.56 -10.16 -31.94
CA SER A 64 38.32 -9.38 -32.00
C SER A 64 38.04 -8.53 -30.76
N VAL A 65 38.59 -8.83 -29.59
CA VAL A 65 38.34 -8.06 -28.36
C VAL A 65 39.64 -7.84 -27.58
N ARG A 66 40.08 -6.59 -27.48
CA ARG A 66 41.31 -6.20 -26.77
C ARG A 66 40.98 -5.38 -25.53
N SER A 67 41.56 -5.68 -24.37
CA SER A 67 41.40 -4.83 -23.20
C SER A 67 42.10 -3.48 -23.40
N ILE A 68 41.44 -2.39 -23.01
CA ILE A 68 41.95 -1.03 -23.06
C ILE A 68 41.75 -0.32 -21.72
N ARG A 69 42.49 0.77 -21.52
CA ARG A 69 42.36 1.67 -20.38
C ARG A 69 41.40 2.80 -20.75
N CYS A 70 40.39 3.05 -19.90
CA CYS A 70 39.50 4.20 -20.04
C CYS A 70 39.83 5.25 -18.99
N ILE A 71 39.79 6.53 -19.37
CA ILE A 71 39.87 7.66 -18.44
C ILE A 71 38.50 8.34 -18.44
N VAL A 72 37.83 8.38 -17.28
CA VAL A 72 36.55 9.08 -17.11
C VAL A 72 36.73 10.12 -16.01
N ASN A 73 36.55 11.39 -16.36
CA ASN A 73 36.81 12.54 -15.47
C ASN A 73 38.15 12.40 -14.75
N GLU A 74 39.22 12.23 -15.53
CA GLU A 74 40.61 12.13 -15.06
C GLU A 74 40.93 10.91 -14.18
N LYS A 75 39.97 9.98 -13.99
CA LYS A 75 40.18 8.73 -13.27
C LYS A 75 40.34 7.57 -14.24
N LEU A 76 41.43 6.82 -14.04
CA LEU A 76 41.67 5.57 -14.74
C LEU A 76 40.68 4.50 -14.26
N ILE A 77 39.97 3.90 -15.20
CA ILE A 77 39.01 2.81 -14.98
C ILE A 77 39.46 1.59 -15.76
N LEU A 78 39.47 0.45 -15.07
CA LEU A 78 39.80 -0.86 -15.63
C LEU A 78 38.54 -1.54 -16.22
N GLY A 79 38.75 -2.48 -17.14
CA GLY A 79 37.67 -3.30 -17.70
C GLY A 79 36.98 -2.70 -18.92
N CYS A 80 37.54 -1.70 -19.59
CA CYS A 80 37.11 -1.34 -20.93
C CYS A 80 37.71 -2.30 -21.96
N TYR A 81 37.01 -2.48 -23.08
CA TYR A 81 37.44 -3.34 -24.17
C TYR A 81 37.29 -2.62 -25.50
N LEU A 82 38.08 -3.04 -26.48
CA LEU A 82 38.05 -2.58 -27.85
C LEU A 82 37.63 -3.75 -28.73
N LEU A 83 36.44 -3.67 -29.29
CA LEU A 83 35.88 -4.65 -30.22
C LEU A 83 36.32 -4.29 -31.64
N LYS A 84 36.91 -5.26 -32.34
CA LYS A 84 37.40 -5.17 -33.74
C LYS A 84 38.28 -3.94 -34.00
N SER A 85 39.03 -3.49 -33.00
CA SER A 85 39.89 -2.30 -33.08
C SER A 85 39.18 -0.97 -33.42
N GLN A 86 37.84 -0.90 -33.35
CA GLN A 86 37.07 0.29 -33.74
C GLN A 86 36.01 0.72 -32.71
N GLU A 87 35.42 -0.22 -31.97
CA GLU A 87 34.34 0.07 -31.02
C GLU A 87 34.80 -0.09 -29.58
N VAL A 88 34.62 0.95 -28.78
CA VAL A 88 34.93 0.89 -27.34
C VAL A 88 33.72 0.36 -26.57
N LEU A 89 33.93 -0.75 -25.87
CA LEU A 89 32.96 -1.34 -24.96
C LEU A 89 33.25 -0.88 -23.52
N ILE A 90 32.24 -0.25 -22.92
CA ILE A 90 32.28 0.21 -21.53
C ILE A 90 31.45 -0.73 -20.66
N PRO A 91 31.96 -1.19 -19.50
CA PRO A 91 31.18 -2.01 -18.58
C PRO A 91 29.88 -1.33 -18.15
N PHE A 92 28.76 -2.06 -18.25
CA PHE A 92 27.46 -1.54 -17.81
C PHE A 92 27.47 -1.12 -16.34
N GLU A 93 28.25 -1.77 -15.48
CA GLU A 93 28.33 -1.39 -14.05
C GLU A 93 28.89 0.03 -13.86
N LEU A 94 29.81 0.47 -14.72
CA LEU A 94 30.28 1.86 -14.71
C LEU A 94 29.15 2.81 -15.12
N VAL A 95 28.47 2.47 -16.21
CA VAL A 95 27.36 3.25 -16.77
C VAL A 95 26.22 3.37 -15.76
N ARG A 96 25.81 2.26 -15.14
CA ARG A 96 24.83 2.15 -14.06
C ARG A 96 25.17 3.11 -12.91
N ASN A 97 26.39 3.06 -12.42
CA ASN A 97 26.79 3.85 -11.25
C ASN A 97 26.98 5.34 -11.56
N TYR A 98 27.47 5.66 -12.75
CA TYR A 98 27.73 7.02 -13.19
C TYR A 98 26.43 7.75 -13.57
N PHE A 99 25.63 7.17 -14.45
CA PHE A 99 24.38 7.77 -14.95
C PHE A 99 23.15 7.44 -14.10
N LYS A 100 23.28 6.57 -13.09
CA LYS A 100 22.18 6.12 -12.22
C LYS A 100 21.03 5.48 -13.01
N VAL A 101 21.38 4.70 -14.02
CA VAL A 101 20.46 3.89 -14.84
C VAL A 101 20.38 2.44 -14.34
N TYR A 102 19.48 1.64 -14.90
CA TYR A 102 19.17 0.29 -14.44
C TYR A 102 19.26 -0.72 -15.59
N GLY A 103 19.55 -1.97 -15.27
CA GLY A 103 19.50 -3.02 -16.28
C GLY A 103 19.56 -4.42 -15.69
N SER A 104 19.06 -5.38 -16.46
CA SER A 104 18.96 -6.80 -16.09
C SER A 104 19.26 -7.68 -17.29
N LEU A 105 19.98 -8.77 -17.07
CA LEU A 105 20.26 -9.77 -18.09
C LEU A 105 19.31 -10.95 -17.91
N ASP A 106 18.53 -11.27 -18.94
CA ASP A 106 17.80 -12.53 -18.99
C ASP A 106 18.69 -13.58 -19.66
N LEU A 107 19.20 -14.52 -18.86
CA LEU A 107 20.08 -15.59 -19.32
C LEU A 107 19.35 -16.59 -20.24
N SER A 108 18.02 -16.71 -20.12
CA SER A 108 17.26 -17.66 -20.93
C SER A 108 17.12 -17.17 -22.38
N SER A 109 16.96 -15.86 -22.57
CA SER A 109 16.85 -15.22 -23.88
C SER A 109 18.15 -14.55 -24.34
N SER A 110 19.21 -14.61 -23.52
CA SER A 110 20.49 -13.88 -23.74
C SER A 110 20.29 -12.39 -24.02
N THR A 111 19.23 -11.77 -23.49
CA THR A 111 18.86 -10.38 -23.77
C THR A 111 19.15 -9.50 -22.56
N PHE A 112 19.86 -8.39 -22.79
CA PHE A 112 20.10 -7.37 -21.79
C PHE A 112 19.04 -6.26 -21.89
N TYR A 113 18.28 -6.06 -20.83
CA TYR A 113 17.28 -5.00 -20.73
C TYR A 113 17.88 -3.79 -20.04
N TRP A 114 17.86 -2.65 -20.73
CA TRP A 114 18.27 -1.35 -20.20
C TRP A 114 17.03 -0.52 -19.85
N ASN A 115 17.04 0.14 -18.68
CA ASN A 115 16.00 1.08 -18.28
C ASN A 115 16.61 2.35 -17.67
N HIS A 116 16.10 3.52 -18.05
CA HIS A 116 16.52 4.80 -17.45
C HIS A 116 16.00 4.94 -16.00
N ALA A 117 14.79 4.46 -15.74
CA ALA A 117 14.15 4.47 -14.42
C ALA A 117 13.83 3.06 -13.92
N ASN A 118 13.71 2.87 -12.59
CA ASN A 118 13.42 1.58 -11.95
C ASN A 118 11.94 1.38 -11.59
N VAL A 119 11.06 2.03 -12.36
CA VAL A 119 9.61 2.03 -12.17
C VAL A 119 8.91 1.83 -13.50
N ASP A 120 7.74 1.22 -13.46
CA ASP A 120 6.90 1.10 -14.64
C ASP A 120 6.43 2.49 -15.10
N ILE A 121 6.38 2.67 -16.41
CA ILE A 121 5.86 3.89 -17.04
C ILE A 121 4.37 4.02 -16.66
N PRO A 122 3.96 5.10 -15.96
CA PRO A 122 2.56 5.33 -15.63
C PRO A 122 1.71 5.44 -16.89
N LYS A 123 0.75 4.55 -17.04
CA LYS A 123 -0.25 4.64 -18.10
C LYS A 123 -1.39 5.55 -17.65
N PRO A 124 -1.98 6.37 -18.56
CA PRO A 124 -3.21 7.09 -18.28
C PRO A 124 -4.24 6.14 -17.70
N TYR A 125 -4.86 6.54 -16.59
CA TYR A 125 -5.90 5.73 -16.00
C TYR A 125 -7.17 5.86 -16.86
N LEU A 126 -7.74 4.73 -17.27
CA LEU A 126 -8.88 4.70 -18.20
C LEU A 126 -10.18 5.24 -17.59
N HIS A 127 -10.27 5.32 -16.27
CA HIS A 127 -11.46 5.77 -15.57
C HIS A 127 -11.21 7.13 -14.91
N LYS A 128 -12.14 8.06 -15.09
CA LYS A 128 -12.11 9.34 -14.38
C LYS A 128 -12.15 9.12 -12.87
N HIS A 129 -11.47 10.00 -12.13
CA HIS A 129 -11.52 9.96 -10.67
C HIS A 129 -12.96 10.11 -10.16
N ASN A 130 -13.40 9.17 -9.32
CA ASN A 130 -14.72 9.16 -8.72
C ASN A 130 -14.56 9.22 -7.18
N PRO A 131 -15.11 10.24 -6.50
CA PRO A 131 -15.08 10.38 -5.04
C PRO A 131 -15.61 9.17 -4.27
N VAL A 132 -16.55 8.42 -4.84
CA VAL A 132 -17.13 7.21 -4.24
C VAL A 132 -16.64 5.92 -4.90
N GLY A 133 -15.72 6.02 -5.88
CA GLY A 133 -15.11 4.90 -6.57
C GLY A 133 -13.68 4.61 -6.10
N ILE A 134 -12.95 3.83 -6.90
CA ILE A 134 -11.52 3.52 -6.68
C ILE A 134 -10.74 4.81 -6.43
N TYR A 135 -9.90 4.82 -5.40
CA TYR A 135 -9.05 5.96 -5.10
C TYR A 135 -7.78 5.92 -5.97
N MET A 136 -7.72 6.77 -6.99
CA MET A 136 -6.64 6.79 -7.98
C MET A 136 -6.29 5.37 -8.51
N GLN A 137 -5.08 4.87 -8.23
CA GLN A 137 -4.63 3.53 -8.59
C GLN A 137 -4.35 2.65 -7.36
N PHE A 138 -5.03 2.92 -6.23
CA PHE A 138 -4.75 2.23 -4.97
C PHE A 138 -5.12 0.74 -4.99
N HIS A 139 -5.96 0.28 -5.91
CA HIS A 139 -6.16 -1.15 -6.16
C HIS A 139 -4.89 -1.88 -6.65
N LYS A 140 -3.91 -1.16 -7.20
CA LYS A 140 -2.61 -1.73 -7.60
C LYS A 140 -1.57 -1.69 -6.49
N SER A 141 -1.94 -1.17 -5.32
CA SER A 141 -1.07 -1.12 -4.15
C SER A 141 -1.34 -2.30 -3.23
N ASN A 142 -0.34 -2.64 -2.43
CA ASN A 142 -0.54 -3.42 -1.22
C ASN A 142 0.13 -2.65 -0.07
N VAL A 143 -0.68 -2.02 0.79
CA VAL A 143 -0.16 -1.14 1.85
C VAL A 143 0.42 -1.94 3.01
N GLU A 144 -0.30 -2.96 3.48
CA GLU A 144 0.10 -3.83 4.60
C GLU A 144 1.48 -4.49 4.37
N LYS A 145 1.80 -4.85 3.12
CA LYS A 145 3.07 -5.50 2.75
C LYS A 145 4.27 -4.55 2.71
N ARG A 146 4.10 -3.23 2.82
CA ARG A 146 5.23 -2.29 2.80
C ARG A 146 6.15 -2.46 4.01
N ASP A 147 7.45 -2.28 3.82
CA ASP A 147 8.46 -2.45 4.88
C ASP A 147 8.27 -1.51 6.07
N ASN A 148 7.73 -0.31 5.83
CA ASN A 148 7.45 0.65 6.88
C ASN A 148 6.14 0.39 7.64
N VAL A 149 5.35 -0.63 7.25
CA VAL A 149 4.28 -1.19 8.09
C VAL A 149 4.90 -2.27 8.96
N LYS A 150 4.87 -2.06 10.28
CA LYS A 150 5.37 -3.02 11.27
C LYS A 150 4.48 -4.26 11.33
N LEU A 151 3.17 -4.06 11.47
CA LEU A 151 2.13 -5.09 11.49
C LEU A 151 0.75 -4.41 11.43
N ILE A 152 -0.32 -5.21 11.36
CA ILE A 152 -1.69 -4.73 11.56
C ILE A 152 -2.14 -5.07 12.98
N VAL A 153 -2.55 -4.06 13.77
CA VAL A 153 -3.02 -4.31 15.15
C VAL A 153 -4.32 -5.13 15.15
N ALA A 154 -4.49 -6.02 16.14
CA ALA A 154 -5.51 -7.07 16.09
C ALA A 154 -6.92 -6.62 16.47
N ASP A 155 -7.06 -5.63 17.35
CA ASP A 155 -8.33 -5.05 17.76
C ASP A 155 -8.81 -3.96 16.83
N GLU A 156 -8.02 -2.90 16.63
CA GLU A 156 -8.42 -1.77 15.79
C GLU A 156 -8.29 -2.06 14.31
N GLY A 157 -7.61 -3.15 13.92
CA GLY A 157 -7.54 -3.59 12.53
C GLY A 157 -6.73 -2.68 11.59
N VAL A 158 -5.91 -1.75 12.12
CA VAL A 158 -5.15 -0.74 11.36
C VAL A 158 -3.63 -0.97 11.37
N PRO A 159 -2.89 -0.49 10.35
CA PRO A 159 -1.43 -0.63 10.32
C PRO A 159 -0.73 0.22 11.39
N ILE A 160 0.27 -0.40 12.02
CA ILE A 160 1.23 0.28 12.88
C ILE A 160 2.49 0.58 12.06
N SER A 161 2.88 1.85 11.98
CA SER A 161 4.05 2.29 11.23
C SER A 161 5.33 2.13 12.04
N GLN A 162 6.42 1.78 11.37
CA GLN A 162 7.78 1.84 11.92
C GLN A 162 8.67 2.84 11.18
N GLN A 163 8.07 3.75 10.40
CA GLN A 163 8.79 4.60 9.45
C GLN A 163 9.84 5.51 10.12
N TRP A 164 9.55 6.05 11.31
CA TRP A 164 10.48 6.90 12.08
C TRP A 164 10.77 6.40 13.49
N SER A 165 10.19 5.28 13.89
CA SER A 165 10.41 4.68 15.20
C SER A 165 10.17 3.19 15.14
N SER A 166 11.18 2.39 15.49
CA SER A 166 11.08 0.93 15.55
C SER A 166 10.09 0.44 16.60
N ARG A 167 9.72 1.28 17.58
CA ARG A 167 8.69 0.95 18.59
C ARG A 167 7.33 0.68 17.95
N GLY A 168 7.04 1.36 16.83
CA GLY A 168 5.73 1.30 16.19
C GLY A 168 4.82 2.42 16.68
N TYR A 169 4.06 3.04 15.79
CA TYR A 169 3.05 4.04 16.11
C TYR A 169 1.95 4.07 15.05
N PRO A 170 0.70 4.40 15.40
CA PRO A 170 -0.33 4.63 14.39
C PRO A 170 0.04 5.88 13.59
N TYR A 171 0.03 5.77 12.26
CA TYR A 171 0.37 6.86 11.36
C TYR A 171 -0.81 7.17 10.44
N PRO A 172 -1.52 8.31 10.62
CA PRO A 172 -2.72 8.65 9.88
C PRO A 172 -2.62 8.43 8.37
N ILE A 173 -1.53 8.88 7.73
CA ILE A 173 -1.34 8.68 6.29
C ILE A 173 -1.35 7.19 5.92
N GLN A 174 -0.63 6.35 6.66
CA GLN A 174 -0.55 4.93 6.35
C GLN A 174 -1.89 4.22 6.60
N ILE A 175 -2.63 4.62 7.63
CA ILE A 175 -3.96 4.10 7.96
C ILE A 175 -4.98 4.49 6.88
N ALA A 176 -4.99 5.77 6.44
CA ALA A 176 -5.84 6.21 5.35
C ALA A 176 -5.54 5.45 4.05
N GLN A 177 -4.26 5.31 3.71
CA GLN A 177 -3.85 4.58 2.51
C GLN A 177 -4.24 3.11 2.57
N PHE A 178 -4.15 2.48 3.75
CA PHE A 178 -4.62 1.12 3.97
C PHE A 178 -6.12 1.01 3.74
N GLY A 179 -6.94 1.88 4.34
CA GLY A 179 -8.38 1.91 4.10
C GLY A 179 -8.73 2.14 2.63
N LEU A 180 -8.11 3.12 1.98
CA LEU A 180 -8.33 3.44 0.55
C LEU A 180 -7.91 2.30 -0.37
N ASN A 181 -6.86 1.55 -0.01
CA ASN A 181 -6.42 0.35 -0.71
C ASN A 181 -7.47 -0.76 -0.60
N HIS A 182 -7.92 -1.13 0.61
CA HIS A 182 -8.93 -2.17 0.80
C HIS A 182 -10.29 -1.77 0.20
N PHE A 183 -10.71 -0.51 0.31
CA PHE A 183 -11.92 -0.03 -0.38
C PHE A 183 -11.79 -0.17 -1.90
N SER A 184 -10.64 0.19 -2.47
CA SER A 184 -10.41 0.05 -3.91
C SER A 184 -10.43 -1.42 -4.37
N GLN A 185 -9.89 -2.34 -3.56
CA GLN A 185 -10.00 -3.78 -3.82
C GLN A 185 -11.45 -4.25 -3.72
N LEU A 186 -12.21 -3.79 -2.71
CA LEU A 186 -13.62 -4.11 -2.56
C LEU A 186 -14.42 -3.70 -3.80
N VAL A 187 -14.23 -2.48 -4.31
CA VAL A 187 -14.92 -1.98 -5.51
C VAL A 187 -14.61 -2.86 -6.73
N ILE A 188 -13.34 -3.22 -6.95
CA ILE A 188 -12.97 -4.10 -8.07
C ILE A 188 -13.55 -5.51 -7.90
N SER A 189 -13.49 -6.05 -6.69
CA SER A 189 -14.05 -7.36 -6.37
C SER A 189 -15.59 -7.39 -6.45
N SER A 190 -16.27 -6.25 -6.59
CA SER A 190 -17.73 -6.15 -6.56
C SER A 190 -18.40 -5.93 -7.93
N GLY A 191 -17.70 -6.11 -9.06
CA GLY A 191 -18.27 -5.98 -10.42
C GLY A 191 -19.58 -6.78 -10.68
N GLN A 192 -20.39 -6.31 -11.66
CA GLN A 192 -21.80 -6.63 -12.01
C GLN A 192 -22.21 -8.12 -12.18
N ALA A 193 -21.93 -9.00 -11.23
CA ALA A 193 -22.26 -10.42 -11.32
C ALA A 193 -23.31 -10.85 -10.29
N LYS A 194 -24.36 -11.52 -10.77
CA LYS A 194 -25.34 -12.23 -9.94
C LYS A 194 -24.65 -13.33 -9.11
N PHE A 195 -25.11 -13.51 -7.88
CA PHE A 195 -24.66 -14.53 -6.93
C PHE A 195 -24.79 -15.95 -7.52
N GLU A 196 -23.70 -16.73 -7.49
CA GLU A 196 -23.71 -18.19 -7.64
C GLU A 196 -23.01 -18.84 -6.43
N ASN A 197 -23.42 -20.05 -6.08
CA ASN A 197 -22.99 -20.81 -4.90
C ASN A 197 -21.46 -20.92 -4.77
N VAL A 198 -20.96 -20.49 -3.61
CA VAL A 198 -19.54 -20.30 -3.30
C VAL A 198 -18.95 -21.58 -2.67
N ARG A 199 -18.01 -22.24 -3.38
CA ARG A 199 -17.31 -23.45 -2.86
C ARG A 199 -16.09 -23.17 -1.98
N ASN A 200 -15.65 -21.90 -1.85
CA ASN A 200 -14.35 -21.53 -1.26
C ASN A 200 -14.46 -20.65 0.02
N VAL A 201 -15.61 -20.65 0.69
CA VAL A 201 -15.79 -19.98 2.00
C VAL A 201 -16.29 -21.02 3.00
N LEU A 202 -15.53 -21.21 4.08
CA LEU A 202 -16.07 -21.87 5.27
C LEU A 202 -16.68 -20.81 6.18
N SER A 203 -17.95 -20.98 6.51
CA SER A 203 -18.68 -20.19 7.50
C SER A 203 -19.32 -21.13 8.52
N LEU A 204 -19.63 -20.63 9.72
CA LEU A 204 -20.52 -21.33 10.66
C LEU A 204 -21.95 -21.50 10.12
N ASP A 205 -22.30 -20.79 9.04
CA ASP A 205 -23.65 -20.64 8.46
C ASP A 205 -23.98 -21.71 7.37
N ASN A 206 -23.00 -22.50 6.93
CA ASN A 206 -23.25 -23.54 5.92
C ASN A 206 -23.88 -24.78 6.58
N LYS A 207 -25.12 -25.11 6.17
CA LYS A 207 -25.91 -26.32 6.57
C LYS A 207 -25.15 -27.65 6.52
N ASN A 208 -23.99 -27.70 5.87
CA ASN A 208 -23.02 -28.78 5.95
C ASN A 208 -21.75 -28.23 6.60
N MET A 209 -21.67 -28.31 7.94
CA MET A 209 -20.47 -27.94 8.69
C MET A 209 -19.31 -28.86 8.26
N GLU A 210 -18.45 -28.40 7.35
CA GLU A 210 -17.15 -29.01 7.06
C GLU A 210 -16.10 -28.67 8.15
N LEU A 211 -16.57 -28.47 9.38
CA LEU A 211 -15.77 -28.13 10.56
C LEU A 211 -16.05 -29.16 11.64
N ASP A 212 -15.00 -29.82 12.13
CA ASP A 212 -15.14 -30.71 13.28
C ASP A 212 -15.01 -29.86 14.55
N LEU A 213 -16.12 -29.72 15.28
CA LEU A 213 -16.18 -29.01 16.56
C LEU A 213 -15.84 -29.97 17.69
N ILE A 214 -14.81 -29.64 18.46
CA ILE A 214 -14.40 -30.38 19.65
C ILE A 214 -14.59 -29.46 20.85
N VAL A 215 -15.43 -29.87 21.79
CA VAL A 215 -15.64 -29.19 23.07
C VAL A 215 -14.70 -29.84 24.10
N PRO A 216 -13.63 -29.17 24.56
CA PRO A 216 -12.58 -29.83 25.33
C PRO A 216 -12.92 -30.11 26.80
N SER A 217 -14.03 -29.55 27.33
CA SER A 217 -14.37 -29.66 28.75
C SER A 217 -15.87 -29.81 28.99
N ASN A 218 -16.24 -30.52 30.06
CA ASN A 218 -17.62 -30.73 30.49
C ASN A 218 -18.25 -29.49 31.17
N ASN A 219 -17.51 -28.39 31.32
CA ASN A 219 -17.94 -27.16 32.02
C ASN A 219 -18.32 -26.02 31.05
N VAL A 220 -18.56 -26.35 29.77
CA VAL A 220 -18.84 -25.38 28.70
C VAL A 220 -20.15 -25.76 28.03
N ILE A 221 -21.11 -24.84 28.06
CA ILE A 221 -22.36 -24.96 27.32
C ILE A 221 -22.18 -24.18 26.02
N HIS A 222 -22.36 -24.85 24.88
CA HIS A 222 -22.54 -24.17 23.60
C HIS A 222 -24.02 -24.21 23.24
N ARG A 223 -24.58 -23.06 22.86
CA ARG A 223 -25.95 -22.97 22.36
C ARG A 223 -25.93 -22.31 20.99
N TRP A 224 -26.56 -22.98 20.03
CA TRP A 224 -26.95 -22.35 18.78
C TRP A 224 -28.24 -21.59 19.04
N ALA A 225 -28.20 -20.29 18.82
CA ALA A 225 -29.41 -19.48 18.91
C ALA A 225 -30.21 -19.63 17.61
N ASP A 226 -30.86 -20.77 17.41
CA ASP A 226 -31.97 -20.86 16.46
C ASP A 226 -33.15 -20.09 17.04
N LYS A 227 -33.78 -19.22 16.24
CA LYS A 227 -35.17 -18.84 16.55
C LYS A 227 -36.06 -18.87 15.33
N GLU A 228 -37.01 -19.79 15.41
CA GLU A 228 -38.36 -19.64 14.92
C GLU A 228 -38.83 -18.18 15.10
N PHE A 229 -39.48 -17.68 14.05
CA PHE A 229 -40.07 -16.34 13.88
C PHE A 229 -39.14 -15.21 13.40
N ILE A 230 -39.36 -14.87 12.12
CA ILE A 230 -38.97 -13.69 11.33
C ILE A 230 -37.71 -13.88 10.46
N HIS A 231 -37.94 -13.87 9.14
CA HIS A 231 -36.97 -13.98 8.05
C HIS A 231 -35.77 -13.02 8.14
N LYS A 232 -34.72 -13.40 8.88
CA LYS A 232 -33.34 -12.93 8.68
C LYS A 232 -32.39 -13.95 9.32
N TRP A 233 -31.62 -14.64 8.48
CA TRP A 233 -30.59 -15.62 8.84
C TRP A 233 -29.55 -14.95 9.74
N ASN A 234 -29.34 -15.44 10.97
CA ASN A 234 -28.26 -15.02 11.87
C ASN A 234 -27.99 -16.13 12.90
N ASP A 235 -27.27 -17.17 12.49
CA ASP A 235 -26.85 -18.26 13.37
C ASP A 235 -25.66 -17.78 14.23
N ARG A 236 -25.97 -17.34 15.45
CA ARG A 236 -24.97 -16.90 16.43
C ARG A 236 -24.50 -18.09 17.25
N LEU A 237 -23.18 -18.27 17.36
CA LEU A 237 -22.58 -19.25 18.25
C LEU A 237 -22.35 -18.61 19.62
N MET A 238 -23.11 -19.06 20.63
CA MET A 238 -22.91 -18.63 22.02
C MET A 238 -22.01 -19.62 22.74
N LEU A 239 -20.93 -19.12 23.33
CA LEU A 239 -19.99 -19.87 24.13
C LEU A 239 -20.07 -19.41 25.58
N SER A 240 -20.59 -20.29 26.44
CA SER A 240 -20.78 -20.03 27.88
C SER A 240 -19.83 -20.86 28.72
N VAL A 241 -19.30 -20.28 29.80
CA VAL A 241 -18.47 -20.99 30.77
C VAL A 241 -19.23 -21.08 32.09
N ASP A 242 -19.51 -22.30 32.57
CA ASP A 242 -20.41 -22.53 33.72
C ASP A 242 -19.78 -22.21 35.08
N LYS A 243 -18.46 -21.98 35.16
CA LYS A 243 -17.75 -21.72 36.44
C LYS A 243 -17.09 -20.34 36.47
N LEU A 244 -17.50 -19.53 37.45
CA LEU A 244 -16.79 -18.33 37.94
C LEU A 244 -15.28 -18.60 38.08
N ASN A 245 -14.44 -17.66 37.63
CA ASN A 245 -12.97 -17.72 37.74
C ASN A 245 -12.30 -18.89 37.01
N SER A 246 -12.95 -19.48 36.01
CA SER A 246 -12.30 -20.47 35.16
C SER A 246 -11.78 -19.83 33.87
N TYR A 247 -10.47 -19.96 33.64
CA TYR A 247 -9.84 -19.78 32.34
C TYR A 247 -9.76 -21.15 31.68
N GLY A 248 -10.26 -21.28 30.46
CA GLY A 248 -10.28 -22.57 29.79
C GLY A 248 -10.46 -22.46 28.29
N GLN A 249 -9.99 -23.50 27.61
CA GLN A 249 -10.31 -23.73 26.20
C GLN A 249 -11.78 -24.14 26.10
N VAL A 250 -12.58 -23.34 25.40
CA VAL A 250 -14.03 -23.56 25.31
C VAL A 250 -14.45 -24.23 24.02
N LEU A 251 -13.67 -24.05 22.96
CA LEU A 251 -13.97 -24.58 21.64
C LEU A 251 -12.67 -24.83 20.88
N SER A 252 -12.58 -25.97 20.22
CA SER A 252 -11.58 -26.26 19.19
C SER A 252 -12.31 -26.55 17.89
N ILE A 253 -11.87 -25.91 16.82
CA ILE A 253 -12.39 -26.11 15.47
C ILE A 253 -11.26 -26.68 14.62
N ILE A 254 -11.51 -27.82 13.98
CA ILE A 254 -10.59 -28.40 12.99
C ILE A 254 -11.20 -28.22 11.60
N PRO A 255 -10.62 -27.37 10.74
CA PRO A 255 -11.06 -27.22 9.37
C PRO A 255 -10.77 -28.50 8.55
N LYS A 256 -11.75 -29.05 7.82
CA LYS A 256 -11.52 -30.21 6.94
C LYS A 256 -10.58 -29.89 5.78
N LEU A 257 -10.73 -28.71 5.20
CA LEU A 257 -9.76 -28.13 4.27
C LEU A 257 -8.76 -27.31 5.09
N GLN A 258 -7.46 -27.52 4.89
CA GLN A 258 -6.45 -26.90 5.74
C GLN A 258 -5.92 -25.58 5.18
N GLU A 259 -5.89 -25.38 3.87
CA GLU A 259 -5.28 -24.19 3.27
C GLU A 259 -6.21 -22.96 3.34
N TRP A 260 -5.79 -21.90 4.04
CA TRP A 260 -6.58 -20.67 4.18
C TRP A 260 -5.68 -19.43 4.28
N ASP A 261 -6.09 -18.35 3.62
CA ASP A 261 -5.33 -17.09 3.60
C ASP A 261 -5.86 -16.10 4.65
N TYR A 262 -7.18 -16.09 4.87
CA TYR A 262 -7.86 -15.13 5.73
C TYR A 262 -8.59 -15.80 6.89
N LEU A 263 -8.47 -15.19 8.07
CA LEU A 263 -9.37 -15.38 9.20
C LEU A 263 -10.23 -14.13 9.34
N ILE A 264 -11.55 -14.30 9.36
CA ILE A 264 -12.50 -13.23 9.68
C ILE A 264 -13.31 -13.69 10.87
N MET A 265 -13.43 -12.85 11.88
CA MET A 265 -14.29 -13.11 13.03
C MET A 265 -14.89 -11.82 13.55
N SER A 266 -16.16 -11.86 13.95
CA SER A 266 -16.76 -10.83 14.78
C SER A 266 -17.49 -11.44 15.95
N GLY A 267 -17.45 -10.73 17.08
CA GLY A 267 -18.11 -11.18 18.28
C GLY A 267 -18.38 -10.08 19.28
N ARG A 268 -19.18 -10.42 20.29
CA ARG A 268 -19.63 -9.53 21.37
C ARG A 268 -19.28 -10.12 22.73
N GLN A 269 -19.45 -9.29 23.76
CA GLN A 269 -19.25 -9.68 25.17
C GLN A 269 -17.86 -10.27 25.45
N TRP A 270 -16.84 -9.85 24.68
CA TRP A 270 -15.47 -10.33 24.84
C TRP A 270 -14.85 -9.79 26.12
N THR A 271 -14.21 -10.66 26.90
CA THR A 271 -13.65 -10.30 28.21
C THR A 271 -12.13 -10.14 28.18
N TYR A 272 -11.59 -9.45 29.17
CA TYR A 272 -10.15 -9.30 29.36
C TYR A 272 -9.45 -10.68 29.45
N GLY A 273 -8.40 -10.89 28.67
CA GLY A 273 -7.60 -12.12 28.64
C GLY A 273 -8.20 -13.26 27.78
N SER A 274 -9.43 -13.10 27.30
CA SER A 274 -9.98 -13.99 26.27
C SER A 274 -9.18 -13.85 24.97
N HIS A 275 -9.02 -14.95 24.24
CA HIS A 275 -8.19 -14.97 23.04
C HIS A 275 -8.55 -16.09 22.07
N ILE A 276 -8.16 -15.89 20.81
CA ILE A 276 -8.19 -16.91 19.77
C ILE A 276 -6.77 -17.39 19.52
N GLU A 277 -6.59 -18.69 19.42
CA GLU A 277 -5.31 -19.33 19.11
C GLU A 277 -5.45 -20.17 17.83
N LEU A 278 -4.53 -19.99 16.88
CA LEU A 278 -4.50 -20.73 15.62
C LEU A 278 -3.19 -21.49 15.51
N SER A 279 -3.25 -22.82 15.37
CA SER A 279 -2.09 -23.60 14.95
C SER A 279 -2.00 -23.62 13.44
N LEU A 280 -0.90 -23.13 12.91
CA LEU A 280 -0.65 -22.98 11.49
C LEU A 280 0.55 -23.82 11.07
N LEU A 281 0.51 -24.38 9.86
CA LEU A 281 1.67 -24.91 9.15
C LEU A 281 1.95 -23.99 7.96
N TRP A 282 3.15 -23.42 7.88
CA TRP A 282 3.47 -22.47 6.81
C TRP A 282 4.88 -22.61 6.27
N TYR A 283 5.10 -22.09 5.07
CA TYR A 283 6.41 -22.11 4.41
C TYR A 283 7.05 -20.72 4.51
N PRO A 284 8.04 -20.51 5.41
CA PRO A 284 8.77 -19.26 5.43
C PRO A 284 9.60 -19.11 4.13
N PRO A 285 9.76 -17.89 3.60
CA PRO A 285 10.63 -17.66 2.45
C PRO A 285 12.07 -17.99 2.84
N GLY A 286 12.66 -18.98 2.17
CA GLY A 286 14.04 -19.41 2.40
C GLY A 286 15.07 -18.47 1.78
N GLY A 287 16.24 -18.47 2.41
CA GLY A 287 17.50 -18.15 1.74
C GLY A 287 17.97 -19.36 0.92
N SER A 288 19.27 -19.47 0.67
CA SER A 288 19.94 -20.53 -0.11
C SER A 288 19.73 -22.01 0.34
N TYR A 289 18.87 -22.28 1.33
CA TYR A 289 18.55 -23.61 1.85
C TYR A 289 17.05 -23.94 1.75
N LYS A 290 16.75 -25.24 1.58
CA LYS A 290 15.40 -25.80 1.36
C LYS A 290 14.34 -25.22 2.32
N ASN A 291 13.20 -24.79 1.76
CA ASN A 291 12.02 -24.33 2.50
C ASN A 291 11.35 -25.51 3.22
N TYR A 292 11.61 -25.70 4.51
CA TYR A 292 10.90 -26.68 5.32
C TYR A 292 9.61 -26.08 5.92
N PRO A 293 8.50 -26.83 5.95
CA PRO A 293 7.27 -26.37 6.58
C PRO A 293 7.50 -26.16 8.08
N THR A 294 7.08 -25.00 8.58
CA THR A 294 7.22 -24.60 9.99
C THR A 294 5.86 -24.59 10.65
N LYS A 295 5.72 -25.30 11.77
CA LYS A 295 4.53 -25.20 12.62
C LYS A 295 4.65 -23.96 13.50
N SER A 296 3.65 -23.10 13.48
CA SER A 296 3.62 -21.86 14.26
C SER A 296 2.25 -21.65 14.89
N LEU A 297 2.23 -20.96 16.01
CA LEU A 297 1.03 -20.68 16.80
C LEU A 297 0.79 -19.17 16.82
N ILE A 298 -0.35 -18.72 16.31
CA ILE A 298 -0.75 -17.30 16.40
C ILE A 298 -1.82 -17.16 17.47
N VAL A 299 -1.65 -16.19 18.36
CA VAL A 299 -2.63 -15.85 19.39
C VAL A 299 -3.08 -14.40 19.23
N TYR A 300 -4.37 -14.15 19.11
CA TYR A 300 -4.98 -12.81 19.17
C TYR A 300 -5.62 -12.62 20.54
N ASN A 301 -4.98 -11.85 21.42
CA ASN A 301 -5.31 -11.79 22.84
C ASN A 301 -5.86 -10.42 23.26
N CYS A 302 -7.04 -10.42 23.90
CA CYS A 302 -7.67 -9.24 24.52
C CYS A 302 -6.94 -8.80 25.81
N SER A 303 -5.68 -8.43 25.66
CA SER A 303 -4.81 -7.86 26.69
C SER A 303 -3.69 -7.07 26.04
N SER A 304 -3.02 -6.19 26.80
CA SER A 304 -1.77 -5.56 26.40
C SER A 304 -0.59 -6.46 26.70
N SER A 305 0.51 -6.21 26.00
CA SER A 305 1.77 -6.88 26.29
C SER A 305 2.21 -6.65 27.74
N PRO A 306 2.66 -7.70 28.45
CA PRO A 306 3.21 -7.58 29.80
C PRO A 306 4.58 -6.87 29.84
N SER A 307 5.17 -6.59 28.68
CA SER A 307 6.44 -5.88 28.55
C SER A 307 6.33 -4.42 29.03
N ARG A 308 7.37 -3.92 29.73
CA ARG A 308 7.51 -2.50 30.08
C ARG A 308 7.52 -1.58 28.84
N HIS A 309 7.87 -2.12 27.68
CA HIS A 309 7.72 -1.45 26.40
C HIS A 309 6.46 -1.97 25.71
N GLN A 310 5.49 -1.08 25.47
CA GLN A 310 4.25 -1.42 24.79
C GLN A 310 4.55 -1.95 23.39
N THR A 311 4.34 -3.26 23.19
CA THR A 311 4.52 -3.94 21.90
C THR A 311 3.21 -4.56 21.46
N TYR A 312 2.86 -4.36 20.18
CA TYR A 312 1.63 -4.92 19.60
C TYR A 312 1.71 -6.43 19.30
N ALA A 313 2.92 -7.01 19.30
CA ALA A 313 3.11 -8.45 19.18
C ALA A 313 4.39 -8.89 19.90
N THR A 314 4.40 -10.11 20.44
CA THR A 314 5.55 -10.74 21.10
C THR A 314 5.77 -12.16 20.58
N ILE A 315 7.02 -12.54 20.34
CA ILE A 315 7.40 -13.91 19.99
C ILE A 315 7.79 -14.66 21.27
N ILE A 316 7.31 -15.89 21.39
CA ILE A 316 7.62 -16.82 22.46
C ILE A 316 8.13 -18.12 21.82
N HIS A 317 9.26 -18.65 22.29
CA HIS A 317 9.86 -19.91 21.83
C HIS A 317 10.08 -20.04 20.30
N ASN A 318 10.26 -18.92 19.58
CA ASN A 318 10.51 -18.85 18.12
C ASN A 318 9.43 -19.43 17.19
N ASN A 319 8.33 -19.97 17.72
CA ASN A 319 7.23 -20.55 16.94
C ASN A 319 5.84 -20.07 17.40
N LYS A 320 5.72 -19.39 18.55
CA LYS A 320 4.48 -18.79 19.03
C LYS A 320 4.56 -17.27 18.91
N VAL A 321 3.55 -16.64 18.34
CA VAL A 321 3.38 -15.19 18.33
C VAL A 321 2.06 -14.83 19.00
N THR A 322 2.11 -13.88 19.91
CA THR A 322 0.92 -13.26 20.50
C THR A 322 0.79 -11.85 20.00
N TYR A 323 -0.29 -11.58 19.28
CA TYR A 323 -0.79 -10.25 18.95
C TYR A 323 -1.63 -9.74 20.11
N TRP A 324 -1.17 -8.64 20.70
CA TRP A 324 -1.83 -7.99 21.83
C TRP A 324 -2.86 -6.99 21.33
N MET A 325 -4.01 -6.97 21.98
CA MET A 325 -5.14 -6.09 21.69
C MET A 325 -5.31 -5.08 22.84
N PRO A 326 -4.46 -4.04 22.89
CA PRO A 326 -4.43 -3.10 24.02
C PRO A 326 -5.71 -2.27 24.14
N GLU A 327 -6.40 -2.00 23.03
CA GLU A 327 -7.66 -1.29 23.07
C GLU A 327 -8.79 -2.20 23.55
N CYS A 328 -8.75 -3.49 23.19
CA CYS A 328 -9.66 -4.48 23.75
C CYS A 328 -9.55 -4.53 25.28
N GLU A 329 -8.31 -4.59 25.80
CA GLU A 329 -8.09 -4.52 27.25
C GLU A 329 -8.67 -3.25 27.86
N LYS A 330 -8.37 -2.10 27.27
CA LYS A 330 -8.81 -0.81 27.79
C LYS A 330 -10.33 -0.77 27.92
N GLN A 331 -11.05 -1.24 26.91
CA GLN A 331 -12.51 -1.30 26.94
C GLN A 331 -13.02 -2.35 27.92
N ALA A 332 -12.46 -3.56 27.92
CA ALA A 332 -12.84 -4.63 28.85
C ALA A 332 -12.61 -4.24 30.31
N LYS A 333 -11.55 -3.49 30.62
CA LYS A 333 -11.29 -3.01 31.99
C LYS A 333 -12.25 -1.92 32.44
N ILE A 334 -12.71 -1.08 31.51
CA ILE A 334 -13.64 0.02 31.81
C ILE A 334 -15.08 -0.49 31.92
N TYR A 335 -15.51 -1.33 30.98
CA TYR A 335 -16.91 -1.75 30.83
C TYR A 335 -17.18 -3.19 31.28
N GLY A 336 -16.14 -3.97 31.61
CA GLY A 336 -16.22 -5.39 31.93
C GLY A 336 -16.20 -6.32 30.71
N PHE A 337 -16.56 -5.81 29.53
CA PHE A 337 -16.61 -6.55 28.28
C PHE A 337 -16.37 -5.64 27.05
N VAL A 338 -16.23 -6.26 25.87
CA VAL A 338 -16.11 -5.61 24.57
C VAL A 338 -17.17 -6.16 23.63
N ASP A 339 -18.05 -5.28 23.17
CA ASP A 339 -19.26 -5.68 22.42
C ASP A 339 -19.13 -5.68 20.90
N ASN A 340 -17.97 -5.30 20.39
CA ASN A 340 -17.73 -5.20 18.96
C ASN A 340 -16.28 -5.53 18.64
N ILE A 341 -15.90 -6.80 18.82
CA ILE A 341 -14.61 -7.29 18.35
C ILE A 341 -14.74 -7.68 16.89
N LYS A 342 -13.80 -7.19 16.08
CA LYS A 342 -13.63 -7.56 14.68
C LYS A 342 -12.19 -7.96 14.44
N VAL A 343 -11.97 -9.21 14.07
CA VAL A 343 -10.66 -9.79 13.78
C VAL A 343 -10.66 -10.22 12.32
N ALA A 344 -10.13 -9.39 11.42
CA ALA A 344 -9.92 -9.74 10.01
C ALA A 344 -8.41 -9.81 9.76
N ARG A 345 -7.85 -10.98 9.46
CA ARG A 345 -6.40 -11.23 9.44
C ARG A 345 -5.97 -11.89 8.14
N ASP A 346 -4.86 -11.40 7.58
CA ASP A 346 -4.09 -12.12 6.55
C ASP A 346 -3.03 -12.93 7.29
N LEU A 347 -3.21 -14.25 7.33
CA LEU A 347 -2.42 -15.15 8.17
C LEU A 347 -0.96 -15.20 7.74
N TYR A 348 -0.70 -15.19 6.43
CA TYR A 348 0.67 -15.21 5.91
C TYR A 348 1.38 -13.89 6.20
N THR A 349 0.72 -12.76 5.96
CA THR A 349 1.28 -11.43 6.23
C THR A 349 1.57 -11.27 7.73
N ASP A 350 0.70 -11.76 8.62
CA ASP A 350 0.94 -11.72 10.07
C ASP A 350 2.17 -12.53 10.49
N LEU A 351 2.38 -13.71 9.92
CA LEU A 351 3.58 -14.52 10.18
C LEU A 351 4.84 -13.81 9.67
N MET A 352 4.79 -13.29 8.44
CA MET A 352 5.89 -12.58 7.80
C MET A 352 6.31 -11.34 8.59
N LYS A 353 5.35 -10.52 9.03
CA LYS A 353 5.64 -9.27 9.73
C LYS A 353 6.36 -9.49 11.07
N VAL A 354 6.10 -10.59 11.75
CA VAL A 354 6.68 -10.85 13.07
C VAL A 354 7.92 -11.72 12.99
N PHE A 355 7.86 -12.88 12.32
CA PHE A 355 9.00 -13.82 12.30
C PHE A 355 10.12 -13.34 11.38
N TYR A 356 9.81 -12.73 10.24
CA TYR A 356 10.84 -12.30 9.30
C TYR A 356 11.55 -11.02 9.74
N ALA A 357 10.84 -10.08 10.37
CA ALA A 357 11.41 -8.85 10.90
C ALA A 357 12.45 -9.11 12.01
N ASN A 358 12.28 -10.19 12.79
CA ASN A 358 13.20 -10.60 13.86
C ASN A 358 14.41 -11.42 13.36
N ARG A 359 14.42 -11.89 12.10
CA ARG A 359 15.50 -12.69 11.50
C ARG A 359 16.51 -11.88 10.69
N LYS A 360 16.62 -10.56 10.91
CA LYS A 360 17.65 -9.71 10.28
C LYS A 360 19.07 -10.00 10.82
N SER A 361 19.57 -11.23 10.62
CA SER A 361 21.00 -11.51 10.59
C SER A 361 21.59 -11.05 9.25
N SER A 362 22.91 -10.86 9.19
CA SER A 362 23.65 -10.46 7.98
C SER A 362 23.56 -11.45 6.81
N GLU A 363 22.89 -12.60 6.97
CA GLU A 363 22.66 -13.61 5.92
C GLU A 363 21.37 -13.37 5.12
N TYR A 364 20.52 -12.42 5.53
CA TYR A 364 19.24 -12.13 4.87
C TYR A 364 19.12 -10.67 4.41
N THR A 365 20.23 -9.93 4.42
CA THR A 365 20.31 -8.55 3.94
C THR A 365 19.93 -8.42 2.47
N GLY A 366 20.14 -9.46 1.66
CA GLY A 366 19.72 -9.53 0.26
C GLY A 366 18.21 -9.65 0.04
N LEU A 367 17.43 -10.14 1.00
CA LEU A 367 15.97 -10.25 0.87
C LEU A 367 15.21 -8.97 1.26
N SER A 368 15.88 -7.97 1.85
CA SER A 368 15.35 -6.60 1.91
C SER A 368 15.14 -5.99 0.52
N SER A 369 15.73 -6.60 -0.52
CA SER A 369 15.65 -6.18 -1.92
C SER A 369 14.73 -7.04 -2.79
N MET A 370 14.18 -8.13 -2.23
CA MET A 370 12.85 -8.57 -2.65
C MET A 370 11.94 -7.42 -2.28
N LYS A 371 11.76 -6.48 -3.22
CA LYS A 371 10.47 -5.81 -3.41
C LYS A 371 9.47 -6.90 -3.06
N LEU A 372 8.69 -6.71 -1.98
CA LEU A 372 7.44 -7.46 -1.78
C LEU A 372 6.65 -7.17 -3.04
N LEU A 373 6.97 -7.93 -4.08
CA LEU A 373 6.64 -7.62 -5.44
C LEU A 373 5.13 -7.74 -5.41
N ASN A 374 4.49 -6.76 -6.03
CA ASN A 374 3.11 -6.87 -6.49
C ASN A 374 2.98 -8.00 -7.55
N THR A 375 3.68 -9.13 -7.38
CA THR A 375 3.45 -10.36 -8.12
C THR A 375 2.22 -11.01 -7.53
N VAL A 376 1.08 -10.47 -7.94
CA VAL A 376 -0.17 -11.20 -8.19
C VAL A 376 0.03 -12.27 -9.32
N ASN A 377 1.28 -12.69 -9.57
CA ASN A 377 1.72 -13.38 -10.80
C ASN A 377 2.52 -14.65 -10.55
N ASP A 378 2.80 -15.04 -9.30
CA ASP A 378 3.38 -16.37 -9.08
C ASP A 378 2.25 -17.40 -8.98
N THR A 379 1.77 -17.83 -10.15
CA THR A 379 0.73 -18.85 -10.33
C THR A 379 1.18 -20.25 -9.86
N LYS A 380 2.37 -20.38 -9.25
CA LYS A 380 2.97 -21.66 -8.84
C LYS A 380 3.11 -21.89 -7.34
N ASN A 381 2.76 -20.93 -6.48
CA ASN A 381 2.74 -21.16 -5.03
C ASN A 381 1.31 -21.03 -4.48
N PRO A 382 0.53 -22.13 -4.45
CA PRO A 382 -0.75 -22.15 -3.76
C PRO A 382 -0.51 -21.92 -2.26
N SER A 383 -1.33 -21.05 -1.65
CA SER A 383 -1.51 -20.82 -0.20
C SER A 383 -0.37 -21.33 0.72
N HIS A 384 0.49 -20.40 1.15
CA HIS A 384 1.64 -20.68 2.01
C HIS A 384 1.29 -21.07 3.45
N VAL A 385 0.02 -21.12 3.83
CA VAL A 385 -0.45 -21.33 5.20
C VAL A 385 -1.60 -22.34 5.25
N GLN A 386 -1.46 -23.32 6.13
CA GLN A 386 -2.48 -24.28 6.49
C GLN A 386 -2.94 -24.04 7.93
N VAL A 387 -4.24 -23.87 8.16
CA VAL A 387 -4.87 -23.78 9.49
C VAL A 387 -5.18 -25.19 9.96
N LEU A 388 -4.46 -25.64 10.99
CA LEU A 388 -4.62 -26.98 11.57
C LEU A 388 -5.73 -27.01 12.62
N ASN A 389 -5.80 -25.99 13.47
CA ASN A 389 -6.86 -25.82 14.46
C ASN A 389 -7.10 -24.34 14.78
N ILE A 390 -8.30 -24.05 15.30
CA ILE A 390 -8.68 -22.76 15.88
C ILE A 390 -9.26 -23.03 17.26
N ASN A 391 -8.57 -22.54 18.28
CA ASN A 391 -8.93 -22.69 19.68
C ASN A 391 -9.45 -21.35 20.22
N PHE A 392 -10.58 -21.40 20.91
CA PHE A 392 -11.12 -20.26 21.64
C PHE A 392 -10.90 -20.46 23.13
N TYR A 393 -10.43 -19.40 23.79
CA TYR A 393 -10.21 -19.37 25.22
C TYR A 393 -10.96 -18.18 25.81
N ILE A 394 -11.71 -18.46 26.88
CA ILE A 394 -12.52 -17.46 27.58
C ILE A 394 -11.98 -17.28 28.99
N ASN A 395 -11.88 -16.03 29.42
CA ASN A 395 -11.61 -15.65 30.79
C ASN A 395 -12.88 -15.03 31.40
N ALA A 396 -13.71 -15.84 32.06
CA ALA A 396 -14.97 -15.38 32.63
C ALA A 396 -14.73 -14.68 33.98
N GLN A 397 -14.94 -13.36 34.02
CA GLN A 397 -14.71 -12.54 35.22
C GLN A 397 -15.99 -12.17 35.98
N TYR A 398 -17.17 -12.27 35.36
CA TYR A 398 -18.46 -11.94 35.97
C TYR A 398 -19.48 -13.09 35.80
N ASN A 399 -20.50 -13.12 36.66
CA ASN A 399 -21.60 -14.08 36.54
C ASN A 399 -22.33 -13.85 35.21
N THR A 400 -22.38 -14.90 34.39
CA THR A 400 -22.94 -14.98 33.03
C THR A 400 -22.23 -14.11 31.98
N ASN A 401 -21.03 -14.52 31.56
CA ASN A 401 -20.38 -13.96 30.36
C ASN A 401 -20.44 -14.98 29.23
N ASP A 402 -21.49 -14.90 28.42
CA ASP A 402 -21.57 -15.62 27.14
C ASP A 402 -20.78 -14.83 26.11
N ILE A 403 -19.66 -15.37 25.62
CA ILE A 403 -19.01 -14.79 24.43
C ILE A 403 -19.83 -15.21 23.22
N ILE A 404 -20.27 -14.22 22.45
CA ILE A 404 -21.07 -14.43 21.26
C ILE A 404 -20.15 -14.29 20.05
N ILE A 405 -19.99 -15.36 19.28
CA ILE A 405 -19.37 -15.31 17.95
C ILE A 405 -20.49 -15.13 16.95
N GLU A 406 -20.56 -13.94 16.35
CA GLU A 406 -21.56 -13.61 15.34
C GLU A 406 -21.12 -14.05 13.95
N LYS A 407 -19.83 -13.98 13.68
CA LYS A 407 -19.24 -14.32 12.39
C LYS A 407 -17.92 -15.01 12.62
N LEU A 408 -17.68 -16.11 11.93
CA LEU A 408 -16.34 -16.67 11.76
C LEU A 408 -16.27 -17.30 10.37
N TYR A 409 -15.32 -16.81 9.58
CA TYR A 409 -15.06 -17.25 8.22
C TYR A 409 -13.59 -17.54 8.01
N LEU A 410 -13.32 -18.59 7.26
CA LEU A 410 -12.03 -18.82 6.63
C LEU A 410 -12.17 -18.61 5.12
N GLY A 411 -11.23 -17.88 4.54
CA GLY A 411 -11.25 -17.52 3.12
C GLY A 411 -9.91 -17.78 2.44
N LYS A 412 -9.97 -18.19 1.17
CA LYS A 412 -8.82 -18.20 0.26
C LYS A 412 -8.83 -16.97 -0.64
N LEU A 413 -7.66 -16.43 -0.94
CA LEU A 413 -7.44 -15.39 -1.93
C LEU A 413 -7.63 -16.01 -3.32
N THR A 414 -8.55 -15.47 -4.10
CA THR A 414 -8.67 -15.83 -5.51
C THR A 414 -7.67 -15.01 -6.32
N ASN A 415 -6.61 -15.64 -6.85
CA ASN A 415 -5.70 -15.00 -7.81
C ASN A 415 -6.49 -14.63 -9.09
N LEU A 416 -7.04 -13.43 -9.15
CA LEU A 416 -7.68 -12.85 -10.34
C LEU A 416 -6.62 -12.43 -11.36
N GLN A 417 -6.04 -13.43 -12.04
CA GLN A 417 -5.46 -13.27 -13.37
C GLN A 417 -6.03 -14.33 -14.30
N LEU A 418 -7.23 -14.07 -14.81
CA LEU A 418 -7.69 -14.69 -16.05
C LEU A 418 -7.96 -13.58 -17.06
N THR A 419 -7.06 -13.51 -18.03
CA THR A 419 -7.10 -12.66 -19.22
C THR A 419 -8.24 -13.09 -20.15
N PHE A 420 -9.51 -13.00 -19.77
CA PHE A 420 -10.67 -13.13 -20.67
C PHE A 420 -11.91 -12.43 -20.08
N PRO A 421 -12.91 -11.98 -20.87
CA PRO A 421 -14.07 -11.20 -20.38
C PRO A 421 -15.06 -11.98 -19.51
N THR A 422 -14.74 -13.22 -19.13
CA THR A 422 -15.70 -14.19 -18.57
C THR A 422 -15.12 -14.96 -17.40
N VAL A 423 -14.90 -14.30 -16.25
CA VAL A 423 -14.73 -15.02 -14.97
C VAL A 423 -15.38 -14.23 -13.83
N ASN A 424 -16.70 -14.34 -13.74
CA ASN A 424 -17.52 -13.87 -12.62
C ASN A 424 -17.53 -14.91 -11.50
N ARG A 425 -16.45 -15.04 -10.73
CA ARG A 425 -16.47 -15.83 -9.49
C ARG A 425 -15.65 -15.13 -8.41
N ILE A 426 -16.34 -14.41 -7.52
CA ILE A 426 -15.74 -13.79 -6.33
C ILE A 426 -16.23 -14.51 -5.07
N ASN A 427 -15.30 -14.72 -4.15
CA ASN A 427 -15.47 -15.38 -2.86
C ASN A 427 -16.02 -14.39 -1.81
N LEU A 428 -17.16 -14.69 -1.17
CA LEU A 428 -17.81 -13.83 -0.16
C LEU A 428 -16.86 -13.37 0.97
N ALA A 429 -15.92 -14.24 1.39
CA ALA A 429 -14.94 -13.93 2.42
C ALA A 429 -13.93 -12.84 2.02
N GLU A 430 -13.51 -12.79 0.75
CA GLU A 430 -12.55 -11.77 0.29
C GLU A 430 -13.18 -10.37 0.32
N LYS A 431 -14.44 -10.25 -0.12
CA LYS A 431 -15.22 -9.02 0.00
C LYS A 431 -15.36 -8.59 1.46
N LEU A 432 -15.79 -9.51 2.33
CA LEU A 432 -15.97 -9.22 3.76
C LEU A 432 -14.64 -8.83 4.44
N PHE A 433 -13.53 -9.45 4.05
CA PHE A 433 -12.20 -9.10 4.52
C PHE A 433 -11.86 -7.65 4.17
N HIS A 434 -11.97 -7.27 2.89
CA HIS A 434 -11.72 -5.89 2.46
C HIS A 434 -12.67 -4.90 3.12
N GLU A 435 -13.95 -5.27 3.26
CA GLU A 435 -14.98 -4.47 3.92
C GLU A 435 -14.61 -4.14 5.37
N ILE A 436 -14.33 -5.18 6.17
CA ILE A 436 -13.95 -5.00 7.58
C ILE A 436 -12.68 -4.17 7.69
N ARG A 437 -11.67 -4.40 6.83
CA ARG A 437 -10.40 -3.66 6.88
C ARG A 437 -10.57 -2.17 6.58
N PHE A 438 -11.34 -1.80 5.55
CA PHE A 438 -11.48 -0.39 5.22
C PHE A 438 -12.37 0.34 6.24
N ILE A 439 -13.43 -0.30 6.74
CA ILE A 439 -14.29 0.26 7.80
C ILE A 439 -13.48 0.43 9.09
N SER A 440 -12.65 -0.54 9.48
CA SER A 440 -11.80 -0.43 10.67
C SER A 440 -10.83 0.75 10.56
N ALA A 441 -10.28 1.00 9.38
CA ALA A 441 -9.45 2.18 9.13
C ALA A 441 -10.24 3.50 9.27
N ALA A 442 -11.49 3.54 8.80
CA ALA A 442 -12.36 4.72 8.96
C ALA A 442 -12.79 4.93 10.43
N ASP A 443 -13.17 3.87 11.13
CA ASP A 443 -13.53 3.89 12.56
C ASP A 443 -12.36 4.41 13.42
N TRP A 444 -11.13 4.04 13.06
CA TRP A 444 -9.93 4.58 13.70
C TRP A 444 -9.87 6.10 13.60
N PHE A 445 -10.22 6.69 12.45
CA PHE A 445 -10.23 8.14 12.27
C PHE A 445 -11.32 8.83 13.09
N ILE A 446 -12.52 8.25 13.20
CA ILE A 446 -13.58 8.79 14.08
C ILE A 446 -13.08 8.88 15.52
N LYS A 447 -12.48 7.78 15.99
CA LYS A 447 -12.08 7.62 17.37
C LYS A 447 -10.88 8.48 17.77
N HIS A 448 -9.94 8.70 16.84
CA HIS A 448 -8.68 9.41 17.12
C HIS A 448 -8.64 10.84 16.57
N GLN A 449 -9.76 11.38 16.10
CA GLN A 449 -9.82 12.78 15.70
C GLN A 449 -9.72 13.68 16.92
N ASP A 450 -8.82 14.66 16.85
CA ASP A 450 -8.71 15.67 17.89
C ASP A 450 -9.97 16.56 17.90
N LYS A 451 -10.63 16.65 19.05
CA LYS A 451 -11.91 17.37 19.19
C LYS A 451 -11.80 18.88 19.03
N LYS A 452 -10.61 19.47 19.23
CA LYS A 452 -10.40 20.93 19.18
C LYS A 452 -10.00 21.41 17.78
N THR A 453 -9.19 20.61 17.09
CA THR A 453 -8.54 20.98 15.83
C THR A 453 -9.14 20.25 14.63
N GLY A 454 -9.87 19.14 14.86
CA GLY A 454 -10.36 18.26 13.81
C GLY A 454 -9.27 17.44 13.11
N GLY A 455 -8.01 17.55 13.55
CA GLY A 455 -6.86 16.88 12.95
C GLY A 455 -6.56 15.50 13.53
N TRP A 456 -5.73 14.73 12.82
CA TRP A 456 -5.12 13.50 13.33
C TRP A 456 -3.63 13.71 13.55
N SER A 457 -3.24 13.89 14.80
CA SER A 457 -1.88 14.25 15.16
C SER A 457 -0.92 13.05 15.04
N VAL A 458 0.33 13.35 14.70
CA VAL A 458 1.39 12.36 14.60
C VAL A 458 2.27 12.43 15.86
N ASN A 459 2.11 11.45 16.74
CA ASN A 459 2.74 11.41 18.06
C ASN A 459 4.19 10.87 18.03
N ILE A 460 4.94 11.20 16.99
CA ILE A 460 6.38 10.91 16.89
C ILE A 460 7.12 12.12 16.34
N GLN A 461 8.36 12.33 16.79
CA GLN A 461 9.20 13.40 16.27
C GLN A 461 9.56 13.16 14.80
N ARG A 462 9.55 14.22 13.98
CA ARG A 462 10.07 14.17 12.60
C ARG A 462 11.23 15.13 12.42
N SER A 463 12.40 14.60 12.07
CA SER A 463 13.63 15.39 11.87
C SER A 463 14.11 15.31 10.41
N PHE A 464 14.44 16.46 9.82
CA PHE A 464 15.17 16.56 8.56
C PHE A 464 16.55 17.13 8.84
N ASN A 465 17.57 16.65 8.12
CA ASN A 465 18.94 17.15 8.29
C ASN A 465 18.98 18.67 8.07
N GLY A 466 19.63 19.38 9.00
CA GLY A 466 19.78 20.84 8.94
C GLY A 466 18.54 21.64 9.33
N ARG A 467 17.49 21.02 9.88
CA ARG A 467 16.23 21.69 10.25
C ARG A 467 15.80 21.39 11.69
N LYS A 468 15.02 22.31 12.28
CA LYS A 468 14.36 22.07 13.57
C LYS A 468 13.37 20.91 13.39
N ALA A 469 13.41 19.95 14.31
CA ALA A 469 12.52 18.81 14.26
C ALA A 469 11.09 19.20 14.62
N LEU A 470 10.11 18.57 13.96
CA LEU A 470 8.72 18.61 14.38
C LEU A 470 8.56 17.80 15.65
N LYS A 471 8.11 18.46 16.72
CA LYS A 471 7.79 17.79 17.99
C LYS A 471 6.54 16.92 17.81
N PRO A 472 6.42 15.78 18.53
CA PRO A 472 5.20 14.97 18.54
C PRO A 472 3.94 15.83 18.69
N GLY A 473 2.88 15.48 17.96
CA GLY A 473 1.62 16.23 17.94
C GLY A 473 1.40 17.06 16.66
N TRP A 474 2.35 17.05 15.72
CA TRP A 474 2.21 17.74 14.43
C TRP A 474 1.18 17.07 13.53
N TYR A 475 0.58 17.84 12.62
CA TYR A 475 -0.41 17.38 11.65
C TYR A 475 0.14 17.40 10.22
N SER A 476 -0.51 16.70 9.30
CA SER A 476 -0.10 16.61 7.90
C SER A 476 -1.27 16.91 6.97
N ALA A 477 -1.10 17.82 6.00
CA ALA A 477 -2.11 18.07 4.97
C ALA A 477 -2.44 16.82 4.15
N MET A 478 -1.43 16.00 3.85
CA MET A 478 -1.63 14.71 3.18
C MET A 478 -2.43 13.75 4.05
N GLY A 479 -2.16 13.71 5.36
CA GLY A 479 -2.93 12.92 6.32
C GLY A 479 -4.38 13.35 6.37
N GLN A 480 -4.64 14.66 6.48
CA GLN A 480 -5.99 15.23 6.47
C GLN A 480 -6.74 14.88 5.17
N GLY A 481 -6.14 15.13 4.00
CA GLY A 481 -6.78 14.87 2.71
C GLY A 481 -7.09 13.39 2.48
N GLN A 482 -6.15 12.49 2.77
CA GLN A 482 -6.39 11.05 2.57
C GLN A 482 -7.41 10.50 3.57
N ALA A 483 -7.43 11.00 4.81
CA ALA A 483 -8.47 10.65 5.77
C ALA A 483 -9.85 11.11 5.30
N ILE A 484 -9.98 12.36 4.82
CA ILE A 484 -11.23 12.87 4.23
C ILE A 484 -11.69 11.99 3.06
N SER A 485 -10.80 11.65 2.11
CA SER A 485 -11.12 10.75 0.99
C SER A 485 -11.63 9.37 1.45
N LEU A 486 -11.10 8.82 2.54
CA LEU A 486 -11.56 7.55 3.11
C LEU A 486 -12.93 7.69 3.78
N LEU A 487 -13.10 8.75 4.58
CA LEU A 487 -14.34 9.03 5.31
C LEU A 487 -15.51 9.32 4.35
N VAL A 488 -15.29 10.06 3.26
CA VAL A 488 -16.29 10.28 2.18
C VAL A 488 -16.77 8.96 1.60
N ARG A 489 -15.84 8.06 1.25
CA ARG A 489 -16.17 6.72 0.71
C ARG A 489 -16.93 5.88 1.72
N THR A 490 -16.52 5.94 2.98
CA THR A 490 -17.14 5.17 4.07
C THR A 490 -18.54 5.68 4.39
N TYR A 491 -18.75 7.01 4.41
CA TYR A 491 -20.06 7.62 4.54
C TYR A 491 -20.99 7.16 3.42
N ASN A 492 -20.55 7.26 2.15
CA ASN A 492 -21.35 6.82 1.01
C ASN A 492 -21.67 5.32 1.05
N TYR A 493 -20.75 4.49 1.56
CA TYR A 493 -20.94 3.04 1.66
C TYR A 493 -21.89 2.64 2.80
N THR A 494 -21.77 3.28 3.97
CA THR A 494 -22.47 2.86 5.20
C THR A 494 -23.73 3.68 5.52
N GLY A 495 -23.83 4.90 5.01
CA GLY A 495 -24.83 5.89 5.43
C GLY A 495 -24.63 6.44 6.85
N ASN A 496 -23.53 6.10 7.55
CA ASN A 496 -23.31 6.54 8.93
C ASN A 496 -22.84 8.00 9.00
N PRO A 497 -23.63 8.93 9.59
CA PRO A 497 -23.34 10.36 9.58
C PRO A 497 -22.05 10.74 10.33
N LEU A 498 -21.56 9.91 11.26
CA LEU A 498 -20.33 10.18 12.00
C LEU A 498 -19.11 10.38 11.09
N TYR A 499 -19.05 9.68 9.94
CA TYR A 499 -17.98 9.86 8.96
C TYR A 499 -18.04 11.22 8.27
N LEU A 500 -19.26 11.71 7.99
CA LEU A 500 -19.47 13.04 7.41
C LEU A 500 -19.12 14.14 8.43
N GLU A 501 -19.54 13.98 9.69
CA GLU A 501 -19.16 14.86 10.81
C GLU A 501 -17.65 14.95 11.02
N ALA A 502 -16.94 13.83 10.88
CA ALA A 502 -15.48 13.85 10.94
C ALA A 502 -14.86 14.63 9.77
N CYS A 503 -15.44 14.56 8.57
CA CYS A 503 -15.00 15.40 7.44
C CYS A 503 -15.22 16.89 7.72
N HIS A 504 -16.37 17.25 8.28
CA HIS A 504 -16.70 18.64 8.66
C HIS A 504 -15.60 19.24 9.56
N ARG A 505 -15.24 18.53 10.64
CA ARG A 505 -14.19 18.96 11.57
C ARG A 505 -12.80 18.99 10.94
N ALA A 506 -12.49 18.03 10.06
CA ALA A 506 -11.16 17.91 9.45
C ALA A 506 -10.76 19.12 8.58
N LEU A 507 -11.73 19.92 8.12
CA LEU A 507 -11.50 21.13 7.34
C LEU A 507 -10.86 22.27 8.15
N ASP A 508 -11.06 22.32 9.46
CA ASP A 508 -10.63 23.47 10.26
C ASP A 508 -9.12 23.70 10.18
N LEU A 509 -8.36 22.62 10.12
CA LEU A 509 -6.90 22.65 10.05
C LEU A 509 -6.34 23.33 8.79
N PHE A 510 -7.07 23.29 7.67
CA PHE A 510 -6.65 23.93 6.40
C PHE A 510 -6.64 25.46 6.49
N SER A 511 -7.32 26.03 7.49
CA SER A 511 -7.31 27.48 7.76
C SER A 511 -6.15 27.93 8.64
N VAL A 512 -5.54 27.01 9.39
CA VAL A 512 -4.59 27.33 10.45
C VAL A 512 -3.17 27.31 9.89
N ASN A 513 -2.42 28.39 10.13
CA ASN A 513 -1.02 28.52 9.70
C ASN A 513 -0.11 27.54 10.48
N ILE A 514 0.96 27.05 9.85
CA ILE A 514 1.95 26.17 10.48
C ILE A 514 2.54 26.75 11.79
N ASN A 515 2.68 28.08 11.90
CA ASN A 515 3.20 28.75 13.09
C ASN A 515 2.23 28.70 14.28
N HIS A 516 0.95 28.41 14.02
CA HIS A 516 -0.09 28.23 15.03
C HIS A 516 -0.50 26.75 15.18
N GLY A 517 0.36 25.82 14.74
CA GLY A 517 0.12 24.38 14.85
C GLY A 517 -0.80 23.80 13.76
N GLY A 518 -1.09 24.57 12.71
CA GLY A 518 -1.88 24.12 11.56
C GLY A 518 -1.03 23.50 10.44
N ILE A 519 -1.61 23.47 9.24
CA ILE A 519 -0.99 22.88 8.04
C ILE A 519 -0.87 23.87 6.87
N ARG A 520 -1.32 25.12 7.02
CA ARG A 520 -1.28 26.13 5.96
C ARG A 520 0.03 26.93 5.99
N SER A 521 0.66 27.08 4.85
CA SER A 521 1.80 27.98 4.61
C SER A 521 1.54 28.86 3.39
N TYR A 522 2.47 29.77 3.13
CA TYR A 522 2.43 30.69 1.99
C TYR A 522 3.78 30.67 1.31
N PHE A 523 3.80 30.36 0.00
CA PHE A 523 5.04 30.33 -0.75
C PHE A 523 5.62 31.75 -0.83
N LEU A 524 6.87 31.93 -0.39
CA LEU A 524 7.54 33.25 -0.29
C LEU A 524 6.70 34.31 0.46
N ASN A 525 5.90 33.90 1.45
CA ASN A 525 4.98 34.76 2.20
C ASN A 525 3.94 35.51 1.33
N GLN A 526 3.66 35.04 0.11
CA GLN A 526 2.64 35.62 -0.74
C GLN A 526 1.26 35.03 -0.41
N SER A 527 0.30 35.89 -0.06
CA SER A 527 -1.02 35.47 0.42
C SER A 527 -1.85 34.73 -0.63
N ASP A 528 -1.58 34.94 -1.92
CA ASP A 528 -2.24 34.28 -3.05
C ASP A 528 -1.59 32.95 -3.45
N LEU A 529 -0.46 32.57 -2.84
CA LEU A 529 0.24 31.31 -3.06
C LEU A 529 0.15 30.42 -1.82
N VAL A 530 -1.06 29.95 -1.54
CA VAL A 530 -1.37 29.09 -0.41
C VAL A 530 -0.84 27.68 -0.65
N TRP A 531 -0.24 27.10 0.39
CA TRP A 531 0.20 25.72 0.36
C TRP A 531 -0.26 24.96 1.61
N PHE A 532 -0.63 23.70 1.45
CA PHE A 532 -0.96 22.80 2.55
C PHE A 532 0.18 21.80 2.75
N GLU A 533 0.88 21.91 3.88
CA GLU A 533 2.14 21.23 4.13
C GLU A 533 1.95 19.75 4.53
N GLU A 534 2.66 18.84 3.83
CA GLU A 534 2.77 17.43 4.26
C GLU A 534 3.48 17.35 5.62
N TYR A 535 4.56 18.12 5.77
CA TYR A 535 5.28 18.30 7.03
C TYR A 535 5.36 19.80 7.30
N PRO A 536 4.68 20.31 8.35
CA PRO A 536 4.62 21.75 8.66
C PRO A 536 5.92 22.24 9.30
N PHE A 537 7.04 22.09 8.59
CA PHE A 537 8.33 22.64 8.99
C PHE A 537 8.32 24.15 8.89
N ASP A 538 9.07 24.78 9.78
CA ASP A 538 9.41 26.19 9.70
C ASP A 538 10.94 26.33 9.49
N PRO A 539 11.41 26.93 8.38
CA PRO A 539 10.62 27.42 7.25
C PRO A 539 9.97 26.29 6.43
N PRO A 540 8.85 26.54 5.71
CA PRO A 540 8.17 25.51 4.92
C PRO A 540 9.03 24.95 3.77
N ILE A 541 8.68 23.74 3.31
CA ILE A 541 9.41 23.02 2.25
C ILE A 541 8.58 22.74 1.01
N HIS A 542 7.26 22.78 1.12
CA HIS A 542 6.35 22.62 -0.02
C HIS A 542 6.54 21.28 -0.76
N ILE A 543 6.24 20.17 -0.08
CA ILE A 543 6.29 18.83 -0.70
C ILE A 543 5.14 18.64 -1.68
N LEU A 544 5.47 18.31 -2.93
CA LEU A 544 4.50 18.26 -4.03
C LEU A 544 3.42 17.19 -3.83
N ASN A 545 3.82 15.94 -3.60
CA ASN A 545 2.86 14.84 -3.56
C ASN A 545 1.84 15.01 -2.44
N GLY A 546 2.27 15.47 -1.26
CA GLY A 546 1.41 15.57 -0.10
C GLY A 546 0.40 16.70 -0.25
N PHE A 547 0.81 17.81 -0.88
CA PHE A 547 -0.10 18.89 -1.23
C PHE A 547 -1.18 18.40 -2.20
N ILE A 548 -0.81 17.72 -3.30
CA ILE A 548 -1.81 17.23 -4.26
C ILE A 548 -2.77 16.22 -3.62
N TYR A 549 -2.30 15.33 -2.74
CA TYR A 549 -3.19 14.44 -1.99
C TYR A 549 -4.17 15.19 -1.10
N SER A 550 -3.76 16.33 -0.52
CA SER A 550 -4.67 17.19 0.25
C SER A 550 -5.79 17.78 -0.60
N LEU A 551 -5.46 18.21 -1.84
CA LEU A 551 -6.43 18.74 -2.79
C LEU A 551 -7.42 17.67 -3.27
N ILE A 552 -6.96 16.44 -3.52
CA ILE A 552 -7.84 15.32 -3.88
C ILE A 552 -8.86 15.04 -2.76
N GLY A 553 -8.44 15.15 -1.49
CA GLY A 553 -9.34 15.02 -0.34
C GLY A 553 -10.40 16.13 -0.29
N LEU A 554 -10.00 17.38 -0.51
CA LEU A 554 -10.92 18.52 -0.60
C LEU A 554 -11.90 18.36 -1.77
N TYR A 555 -11.44 17.88 -2.92
CA TYR A 555 -12.28 17.57 -4.07
C TYR A 555 -13.32 16.49 -3.76
N ASP A 556 -12.89 15.37 -3.18
CA ASP A 556 -13.79 14.25 -2.84
C ASP A 556 -14.92 14.73 -1.93
N TYR A 557 -14.57 15.54 -0.93
CA TYR A 557 -15.53 16.10 0.01
C TYR A 557 -16.47 17.12 -0.63
N THR A 558 -15.92 18.04 -1.43
CA THR A 558 -16.71 19.02 -2.17
C THR A 558 -17.74 18.34 -3.09
N LYS A 559 -17.33 17.31 -3.84
CA LYS A 559 -18.23 16.55 -4.71
C LYS A 559 -19.29 15.75 -3.95
N LEU A 560 -18.97 15.25 -2.76
CA LEU A 560 -19.96 14.64 -1.89
C LEU A 560 -21.04 15.68 -1.50
N LEU A 561 -20.61 16.87 -1.07
CA LEU A 561 -21.52 17.91 -0.58
C LEU A 561 -22.36 18.58 -1.67
N VAL A 562 -21.84 18.72 -2.90
CA VAL A 562 -22.62 19.24 -4.04
C VAL A 562 -23.89 18.41 -4.28
N ASN A 563 -23.84 17.12 -3.98
CA ASN A 563 -24.97 16.20 -4.13
C ASN A 563 -25.80 16.05 -2.83
N SER A 564 -25.46 16.78 -1.77
CA SER A 564 -26.16 16.70 -0.49
C SER A 564 -27.44 17.53 -0.51
N PRO A 565 -28.60 16.96 -0.12
CA PRO A 565 -29.84 17.73 0.00
C PRO A 565 -29.91 18.58 1.28
N ASP A 566 -28.98 18.39 2.23
CA ASP A 566 -28.99 19.08 3.53
C ASP A 566 -28.45 20.53 3.43
N PRO A 567 -29.28 21.56 3.67
CA PRO A 567 -28.86 22.96 3.63
C PRO A 567 -27.75 23.31 4.62
N LEU A 568 -27.61 22.57 5.73
CA LEU A 568 -26.56 22.82 6.73
C LEU A 568 -25.15 22.56 6.18
N THR A 569 -25.05 21.79 5.08
CA THR A 569 -23.78 21.49 4.43
C THR A 569 -23.24 22.62 3.56
N LEU A 570 -24.04 23.66 3.26
CA LEU A 570 -23.67 24.74 2.33
C LEU A 570 -22.45 25.56 2.81
N SER A 571 -22.35 25.80 4.11
CA SER A 571 -21.21 26.50 4.71
C SER A 571 -19.91 25.72 4.55
N TYR A 572 -19.97 24.40 4.76
CA TYR A 572 -18.84 23.49 4.57
C TYR A 572 -18.47 23.30 3.11
N LEU A 573 -19.46 23.25 2.21
CA LEU A 573 -19.23 23.23 0.77
C LEU A 573 -18.46 24.47 0.32
N SER A 574 -18.93 25.66 0.72
CA SER A 574 -18.27 26.93 0.40
C SER A 574 -16.83 26.98 0.92
N LYS A 575 -16.61 26.51 2.16
CA LYS A 575 -15.29 26.44 2.78
C LYS A 575 -14.35 25.47 2.05
N ALA A 576 -14.83 24.26 1.76
CA ALA A 576 -14.06 23.22 1.06
C ALA A 576 -13.70 23.64 -0.37
N GLN A 577 -14.67 24.17 -1.11
CA GLN A 577 -14.49 24.66 -2.47
C GLN A 577 -13.44 25.79 -2.50
N ASN A 578 -13.55 26.76 -1.59
CA ASN A 578 -12.55 27.83 -1.48
C ASN A 578 -11.13 27.28 -1.22
N TYR A 579 -10.96 26.30 -0.33
CA TYR A 579 -9.63 25.70 -0.08
C TYR A 579 -9.11 24.89 -1.28
N LEU A 580 -10.00 24.22 -2.00
CA LEU A 580 -9.65 23.51 -3.22
C LEU A 580 -9.17 24.49 -4.29
N ASP A 581 -9.94 25.55 -4.54
CA ASP A 581 -9.68 26.53 -5.61
C ASP A 581 -8.35 27.26 -5.37
N ILE A 582 -8.14 27.83 -4.18
CA ILE A 582 -6.87 28.51 -3.85
C ILE A 582 -5.68 27.56 -3.95
N GLY A 583 -5.88 26.28 -3.61
CA GLY A 583 -4.86 25.25 -3.67
C GLY A 583 -4.50 24.87 -5.12
N LEU A 584 -5.50 24.69 -5.98
CA LEU A 584 -5.32 24.39 -7.41
C LEU A 584 -4.67 25.57 -8.14
N THR A 585 -5.12 26.81 -7.88
CA THR A 585 -4.49 28.02 -8.42
C THR A 585 -3.02 28.13 -8.01
N SER A 586 -2.71 27.88 -6.73
CA SER A 586 -1.33 27.92 -6.23
C SER A 586 -0.48 26.82 -6.87
N LEU A 587 -1.02 25.60 -7.00
CA LEU A 587 -0.35 24.50 -7.68
C LEU A 587 -0.04 24.84 -9.14
N SER A 588 -0.98 25.46 -9.85
CA SER A 588 -0.81 25.79 -11.28
C SER A 588 0.34 26.76 -11.48
N LYS A 589 0.42 27.79 -10.64
CA LYS A 589 1.51 28.77 -10.66
C LYS A 589 2.87 28.16 -10.27
N LEU A 590 2.89 27.23 -9.31
CA LEU A 590 4.12 26.71 -8.71
C LEU A 590 4.63 25.41 -9.35
N LEU A 591 3.81 24.65 -10.06
CA LEU A 591 4.19 23.37 -10.67
C LEU A 591 5.48 23.44 -11.53
N PRO A 592 5.72 24.50 -12.34
CA PRO A 592 6.96 24.61 -13.10
C PRO A 592 8.22 24.57 -12.24
N LEU A 593 8.18 25.03 -10.99
CA LEU A 593 9.33 25.02 -10.07
C LEU A 593 9.73 23.60 -9.63
N PHE A 594 8.86 22.61 -9.82
CA PHE A 594 9.16 21.22 -9.53
C PHE A 594 9.75 20.48 -10.73
N ASP A 595 9.83 21.10 -11.90
CA ASP A 595 10.40 20.49 -13.10
C ASP A 595 11.91 20.78 -13.19
N SER A 596 12.72 19.72 -13.25
CA SER A 596 14.18 19.84 -13.38
C SER A 596 14.68 19.72 -14.82
N GLY A 597 13.78 19.55 -15.79
CA GLY A 597 14.12 19.27 -17.19
C GLY A 597 14.55 17.83 -17.46
N SER A 598 14.64 16.97 -16.43
CA SER A 598 15.05 15.55 -16.54
C SER A 598 14.45 14.67 -15.42
N GLY A 599 13.36 15.14 -14.82
CA GLY A 599 12.72 14.56 -13.65
C GLY A 599 12.02 15.65 -12.84
N SER A 600 11.43 15.30 -11.70
CA SER A 600 10.81 16.27 -10.79
C SER A 600 11.58 16.44 -9.48
N PHE A 601 11.49 17.60 -8.86
CA PHE A 601 11.84 17.78 -7.45
C PHE A 601 10.75 17.22 -6.54
N TYR A 602 11.14 16.75 -5.35
CA TYR A 602 10.22 16.28 -4.33
C TYR A 602 9.60 17.43 -3.54
N ASP A 603 10.40 18.47 -3.29
CA ASP A 603 10.04 19.66 -2.55
C ASP A 603 10.87 20.87 -3.01
N LEU A 604 10.48 22.06 -2.55
CA LEU A 604 11.13 23.33 -2.88
C LEU A 604 12.12 23.81 -1.81
N ARG A 605 12.68 22.90 -0.99
CA ARG A 605 13.59 23.29 0.11
C ARG A 605 14.84 24.06 -0.36
N HIS A 606 15.22 23.88 -1.62
CA HIS A 606 16.38 24.51 -2.24
C HIS A 606 16.18 25.99 -2.55
N LEU A 607 14.94 26.47 -2.56
CA LEU A 607 14.61 27.89 -2.68
C LEU A 607 14.69 28.63 -1.34
N SER A 608 14.87 27.90 -0.23
CA SER A 608 15.02 28.49 1.10
C SER A 608 16.49 28.82 1.39
N THR A 609 16.79 30.12 1.57
CA THR A 609 18.14 30.61 1.94
C THR A 609 18.64 29.99 3.26
N ALA A 610 17.73 29.70 4.19
CA ALA A 610 18.04 29.02 5.45
C ALA A 610 18.57 27.58 5.27
N TYR A 611 18.32 26.95 4.12
CA TYR A 611 18.76 25.60 3.80
C TYR A 611 20.12 25.59 3.08
N ASN A 612 20.37 26.55 2.18
CA ASN A 612 21.48 26.49 1.22
C ASN A 612 22.90 26.64 1.81
N ASN A 613 23.03 27.10 3.06
CA ASN A 613 24.33 27.39 3.69
C ASN A 613 24.82 26.29 4.67
N LYS A 614 24.21 25.09 4.69
CA LYS A 614 24.60 24.04 5.64
C LYS A 614 25.46 22.95 4.99
N PRO A 615 26.65 22.62 5.53
CA PRO A 615 27.46 21.51 5.05
C PRO A 615 26.72 20.17 5.24
N VAL A 616 26.63 19.35 4.21
CA VAL A 616 26.08 17.99 4.32
C VAL A 616 27.22 17.01 4.61
N LYS A 617 27.11 16.21 5.68
CA LYS A 617 27.99 15.05 5.89
C LYS A 617 27.63 13.98 4.85
N GLN A 618 28.43 13.82 3.80
CA GLN A 618 28.31 12.67 2.90
C GLN A 618 28.85 11.40 3.58
N GLY A 619 28.22 10.26 3.30
CA GLY A 619 28.88 8.96 3.43
C GLY A 619 29.98 8.86 2.38
N ARG A 620 31.21 8.49 2.80
CA ARG A 620 32.36 8.32 1.89
C ARG A 620 32.00 7.37 0.75
N SER A 621 31.97 7.87 -0.49
CA SER A 621 31.98 7.00 -1.66
C SER A 621 33.34 6.32 -1.75
N LYS A 622 33.37 4.98 -1.79
CA LYS A 622 34.61 4.19 -1.97
C LYS A 622 35.36 4.52 -3.27
N PHE A 623 34.72 5.21 -4.22
CA PHE A 623 35.27 5.55 -5.54
C PHE A 623 35.64 7.03 -5.71
N SER A 624 35.52 7.86 -4.66
CA SER A 624 35.85 9.28 -4.74
C SER A 624 36.93 9.69 -3.73
N LYS A 625 38.16 9.83 -4.22
CA LYS A 625 39.24 10.59 -3.55
C LYS A 625 39.17 12.11 -3.80
N SER A 626 38.21 12.60 -4.59
CA SER A 626 38.08 14.04 -4.82
C SER A 626 37.30 14.72 -3.68
N SER A 627 37.84 15.86 -3.23
CA SER A 627 37.39 16.70 -2.12
C SER A 627 36.18 17.59 -2.47
N PHE A 628 35.24 17.11 -3.28
CA PHE A 628 34.01 17.85 -3.55
C PHE A 628 33.01 17.62 -2.42
N GLN A 629 32.89 18.60 -1.52
CA GLN A 629 31.86 18.62 -0.51
C GLN A 629 30.56 19.10 -1.15
N LEU A 630 29.61 18.20 -1.42
CA LEU A 630 28.29 18.59 -1.90
C LEU A 630 27.61 19.42 -0.79
N SER A 631 27.40 20.70 -1.05
CA SER A 631 26.51 21.53 -0.25
C SER A 631 25.06 21.07 -0.43
N THR A 632 24.16 21.54 0.44
CA THR A 632 22.72 21.40 0.27
C THR A 632 22.26 21.86 -1.12
N GLY A 633 21.55 21.01 -1.85
CA GLY A 633 21.00 21.30 -3.18
C GLY A 633 19.56 20.79 -3.35
N PRO A 634 18.99 20.87 -4.57
CA PRO A 634 17.63 20.41 -4.86
C PRO A 634 17.37 18.98 -4.42
N ASN A 635 16.28 18.77 -3.70
CA ASN A 635 15.83 17.44 -3.30
C ASN A 635 15.09 16.78 -4.47
N ARG A 636 15.83 16.09 -5.34
CA ARG A 636 15.26 15.36 -6.48
C ARG A 636 14.35 14.23 -6.02
N ALA A 637 13.17 14.12 -6.62
CA ALA A 637 12.29 12.99 -6.39
C ALA A 637 12.94 11.74 -6.99
N ARG A 638 13.14 10.68 -6.18
CA ARG A 638 13.46 9.36 -6.72
C ARG A 638 12.36 8.92 -7.71
N TRP A 639 12.69 8.04 -8.64
CA TRP A 639 11.78 7.62 -9.72
C TRP A 639 10.40 7.13 -9.25
N SER A 640 10.31 6.50 -8.08
CA SER A 640 9.02 6.12 -7.49
C SER A 640 8.13 7.31 -7.12
N TYR A 641 8.70 8.40 -6.61
CA TYR A 641 7.93 9.63 -6.34
C TYR A 641 7.65 10.40 -7.62
N HIS A 642 8.57 10.42 -8.57
CA HIS A 642 8.30 11.00 -9.90
C HIS A 642 7.10 10.31 -10.56
N SER A 643 7.03 8.97 -10.50
CA SER A 643 5.88 8.17 -10.93
C SER A 643 4.59 8.53 -10.17
N VAL A 644 4.66 8.81 -8.86
CA VAL A 644 3.51 9.30 -8.09
C VAL A 644 3.06 10.66 -8.59
N HIS A 645 3.97 11.61 -8.83
CA HIS A 645 3.60 12.94 -9.30
C HIS A 645 2.92 12.87 -10.68
N ILE A 646 3.42 12.03 -11.60
CA ILE A 646 2.76 11.80 -12.90
C ILE A 646 1.33 11.30 -12.72
N LYS A 647 1.11 10.29 -11.87
CA LYS A 647 -0.24 9.75 -11.60
C LYS A 647 -1.16 10.78 -10.96
N GLN A 648 -0.61 11.64 -10.11
CA GLN A 648 -1.34 12.74 -9.50
C GLN A 648 -1.73 13.81 -10.52
N LEU A 649 -0.82 14.21 -11.41
CA LEU A 649 -1.14 15.15 -12.50
C LEU A 649 -2.19 14.57 -13.46
N GLN A 650 -2.10 13.28 -13.78
CA GLN A 650 -3.13 12.59 -14.56
C GLN A 650 -4.50 12.61 -13.86
N THR A 651 -4.52 12.50 -12.53
CA THR A 651 -5.77 12.61 -11.74
C THR A 651 -6.26 14.06 -11.71
N LEU A 652 -5.36 15.04 -11.58
CA LEU A 652 -5.70 16.47 -11.62
C LEU A 652 -6.31 16.89 -12.94
N ALA A 653 -5.85 16.33 -14.06
CA ALA A 653 -6.46 16.58 -15.37
C ALA A 653 -7.95 16.20 -15.45
N ASP A 654 -8.41 15.26 -14.61
CA ASP A 654 -9.84 14.90 -14.52
C ASP A 654 -10.60 15.79 -13.53
N ILE A 655 -9.99 16.16 -12.40
CA ILE A 655 -10.69 16.85 -11.30
C ILE A 655 -10.64 18.37 -11.38
N ASP A 656 -9.70 18.91 -12.15
CA ASP A 656 -9.50 20.34 -12.41
C ASP A 656 -9.42 20.60 -13.93
N PRO A 657 -10.59 20.72 -14.60
CA PRO A 657 -10.66 20.94 -16.03
C PRO A 657 -10.06 22.28 -16.49
N GLU A 658 -10.02 23.29 -15.61
CA GLU A 658 -9.49 24.63 -15.91
C GLU A 658 -8.00 24.56 -16.27
N HIS A 659 -7.22 23.80 -15.52
CA HIS A 659 -5.78 23.65 -15.73
C HIS A 659 -5.40 22.29 -16.38
N ALA A 660 -6.37 21.52 -16.88
CA ALA A 660 -6.15 20.17 -17.41
C ALA A 660 -5.08 20.09 -18.51
N ILE A 661 -4.98 21.11 -19.37
CA ILE A 661 -3.94 21.19 -20.42
C ILE A 661 -2.55 21.26 -19.79
N GLN A 662 -2.36 22.07 -18.75
CA GLN A 662 -1.08 22.22 -18.05
C GLN A 662 -0.70 20.91 -17.34
N TRP A 663 -1.66 20.27 -16.67
CA TRP A 663 -1.47 19.00 -15.98
C TRP A 663 -1.03 17.89 -16.94
N ASN A 664 -1.77 17.72 -18.05
CA ASN A 664 -1.45 16.71 -19.06
C ASN A 664 -0.12 16.98 -19.76
N THR A 665 0.17 18.25 -20.09
CA THR A 665 1.43 18.63 -20.74
C THR A 665 2.62 18.31 -19.84
N THR A 666 2.53 18.65 -18.55
CA THR A 666 3.59 18.35 -17.59
C THR A 666 3.71 16.85 -17.33
N ALA A 667 2.60 16.13 -17.18
CA ALA A 667 2.60 14.68 -17.01
C ALA A 667 3.25 13.96 -18.20
N ASN A 668 2.93 14.34 -19.43
CA ASN A 668 3.51 13.75 -20.65
C ASN A 668 5.01 14.01 -20.74
N ARG A 669 5.45 15.24 -20.43
CA ARG A 669 6.87 15.57 -20.38
C ARG A 669 7.61 14.75 -19.30
N TRP A 670 7.01 14.59 -18.13
CA TRP A 670 7.56 13.78 -17.05
C TRP A 670 7.59 12.28 -17.36
N ILE A 671 6.61 11.77 -18.11
CA ILE A 671 6.65 10.40 -18.66
C ILE A 671 7.87 10.24 -19.58
N ALA A 672 8.17 11.22 -20.42
CA ALA A 672 9.34 11.17 -21.30
C ALA A 672 10.65 11.11 -20.49
N TYR A 673 10.73 11.79 -19.34
CA TYR A 673 11.91 11.72 -18.47
C TYR A 673 12.19 10.31 -17.93
N LEU A 674 11.16 9.48 -17.72
CA LEU A 674 11.34 8.06 -17.35
C LEU A 674 12.02 7.24 -18.45
N GLN A 675 12.02 7.72 -19.67
CA GLN A 675 12.66 7.12 -20.84
C GLN A 675 14.02 7.77 -21.18
N GLY A 676 14.47 8.75 -20.38
CA GLY A 676 15.75 9.43 -20.57
C GLY A 676 15.70 10.67 -21.47
N PHE A 677 14.52 11.09 -21.93
CA PHE A 677 14.37 12.38 -22.59
C PHE A 677 14.64 13.53 -21.61
N ARG A 678 15.02 14.69 -22.14
CA ARG A 678 15.29 15.91 -21.38
C ARG A 678 14.61 17.08 -22.07
N SER A 679 14.30 18.12 -21.32
CA SER A 679 13.96 19.42 -21.92
C SER A 679 15.13 19.94 -22.76
N LEU A 680 14.81 20.70 -23.80
CA LEU A 680 15.81 21.29 -24.70
C LEU A 680 16.73 22.24 -23.92
N GLU A 681 18.01 22.20 -24.27
CA GLU A 681 18.99 23.22 -23.90
C GLU A 681 19.03 24.33 -24.95
N ASN A 682 19.57 25.49 -24.59
CA ASN A 682 19.56 26.71 -25.40
C ASN A 682 20.71 26.80 -26.40
#